data_AF-A0A2P1PXM3-F1
#
_entry.id   AF-A0A2P1PXM3-F1
#
_cell.length_a   1.000
_cell.length_b   1.000
_cell.length_c   1.000
_cell.angle_alpha   90.00
_cell.angle_beta   90.00
_cell.angle_gamma   90.00
#
_symmetry.space_group_name_H-M   'P 1'
#
loop_
_entity.id
_entity.type
_entity.pdbx_description
1 polymer ?
#
loop_
_entity_poly.entity_id
_entity_poly.type
_entity_poly.pdbx_seq_one_letter_code
_entity_poly.pdbx_strand_id
1 'polypeptide(L)'
;MVIKTGIFGKQALPRLASWFAILFAMTAAASAPDPIEGKWLGQVGTAKERIEVGLEFRQTATGALEVRLTQPISNYFDEHVDGDVRRSGDAVSVDALALNLKLEGEQLRGTYPGPNSQAEFKRARALPTASAPPKLPTGPAPRWQTRLGGQVYASPVVADGIAYVGTTGGVLNAVRIADGAFEWAVPMGSAMFGDVLIDGAAIYVVADNGFLFKLSRRDGKELWRYPLGDADAGRVLPHPQVFDWDWQAPKPLLADGTIYVGAGDGGFHAIDASSGQRRWRFETAGRIRNGAAVDGDRVIFGSTDHHVYALRRDNGQEVWRFDSGAAIDATPVLSDGTLLIGNRGGGLYALNAATGTLNWRLYFWGSWVESTPVVADGIVYVGSSDLRRVSAINLKDGVVLWRSDVYGWTWGTPLLTDQHVYAASAGGTPYFVKHVAALSKLDRKTGRLLQRWPMPDTGGHQWGIAGSPVLSGNTLVVASIEGSLYGFPNEDGEATDVPTSKSGVAVATGITLIPGAFAQGRQPDGNTVVFEAPDGLIVLDTGRHVEHTRQIIDFAEALKQPVAVILNSHWHLDHISGNPRLRQQYPTLRAYASPAIEGAMAGFLARSRLDGLAFLKQPGDPIQQAEVRADIASIESGPALYPDVRIAEAGTRRFAGLELQVGVAKHAATEADLWFYEPNTRVLAAGDLVTLPAPFFDTACPASWQKHLAELDAVDFATLVPGHGPVMSHADFKQYRHAFDQLLACADRDDAASSCIQHWQQDAARWLTRESDRKLAAGLLGYYFSSHLRGNDDKLAALCADSTK
;
A
#
# COMPACT_ATOMS: atom_id res chain seq x y z
N MET A 1 -28.13 -8.43 -13.16
CA MET A 1 -29.58 -8.25 -13.47
C MET A 1 -29.74 -6.83 -13.99
N VAL A 2 -29.93 -6.64 -15.30
CA VAL A 2 -30.04 -5.32 -15.95
C VAL A 2 -31.52 -5.05 -16.19
N ILE A 3 -32.12 -4.12 -15.45
CA ILE A 3 -33.54 -3.74 -15.62
C ILE A 3 -33.59 -2.40 -16.37
N LYS A 4 -34.12 -2.42 -17.59
CA LYS A 4 -34.48 -1.22 -18.36
C LYS A 4 -35.75 -0.60 -17.78
N THR A 5 -35.71 0.67 -17.43
CA THR A 5 -36.84 1.46 -16.95
C THR A 5 -37.60 2.10 -18.12
N GLY A 6 -38.93 1.92 -18.13
CA GLY A 6 -39.87 2.59 -19.01
C GLY A 6 -40.72 3.58 -18.22
N ILE A 7 -40.90 4.77 -18.80
CA ILE A 7 -41.44 6.00 -18.21
C ILE A 7 -42.97 5.96 -18.07
N PHE A 8 -43.48 6.53 -16.98
CA PHE A 8 -44.91 6.74 -16.68
C PHE A 8 -45.56 7.83 -17.55
N GLY A 9 -46.77 7.53 -18.06
CA GLY A 9 -47.71 8.48 -18.67
C GLY A 9 -49.09 8.41 -18.00
N LYS A 10 -49.63 9.59 -17.71
CA LYS A 10 -50.79 9.97 -16.86
C LYS A 10 -52.18 9.36 -17.17
N GLN A 11 -52.97 9.27 -16.07
CA GLN A 11 -54.41 9.57 -15.87
C GLN A 11 -55.51 8.89 -16.70
N ALA A 12 -56.44 8.20 -16.02
CA ALA A 12 -57.87 8.55 -15.91
C ALA A 12 -58.71 7.44 -15.20
N LEU A 13 -59.57 7.84 -14.27
CA LEU A 13 -60.82 7.14 -13.88
C LEU A 13 -61.96 7.73 -14.75
N PRO A 14 -63.09 7.05 -15.06
CA PRO A 14 -63.92 6.34 -14.07
C PRO A 14 -64.82 5.16 -14.56
N ARG A 15 -65.54 4.57 -13.59
CA ARG A 15 -66.83 3.82 -13.66
C ARG A 15 -66.89 2.47 -14.39
N LEU A 16 -67.13 1.40 -13.60
CA LEU A 16 -67.66 0.13 -14.10
C LEU A 16 -69.07 -0.10 -13.51
N ALA A 17 -70.03 -0.24 -14.42
CA ALA A 17 -71.32 -0.88 -14.17
C ALA A 17 -71.15 -2.39 -14.36
N SER A 18 -71.79 -3.16 -13.48
CA SER A 18 -71.95 -4.62 -13.54
C SER A 18 -72.61 -5.06 -14.86
N TRP A 19 -72.31 -6.26 -15.38
CA TRP A 19 -73.27 -7.27 -15.88
C TRP A 19 -72.54 -8.58 -16.30
N PHE A 20 -72.91 -9.67 -15.61
CA PHE A 20 -72.86 -11.12 -15.91
C PHE A 20 -71.94 -11.73 -16.98
N ALA A 21 -71.12 -12.70 -16.56
CA ALA A 21 -70.68 -13.83 -17.40
C ALA A 21 -70.67 -15.15 -16.59
N ILE A 22 -71.12 -16.20 -17.26
CA ILE A 22 -71.51 -17.53 -16.79
C ILE A 22 -70.29 -18.34 -16.29
N LEU A 23 -70.40 -18.95 -15.10
CA LEU A 23 -69.43 -19.93 -14.58
C LEU A 23 -69.54 -21.24 -15.36
N PHE A 24 -68.51 -21.56 -16.15
CA PHE A 24 -68.12 -22.95 -16.40
C PHE A 24 -67.03 -23.32 -15.39
N ALA A 25 -67.39 -24.08 -14.36
CA ALA A 25 -66.43 -24.71 -13.47
C ALA A 25 -65.77 -25.89 -14.21
N MET A 26 -64.66 -25.63 -14.90
CA MET A 26 -63.72 -26.70 -15.21
C MET A 26 -62.92 -26.97 -13.95
N THR A 27 -63.17 -28.11 -13.30
CA THR A 27 -62.24 -28.69 -12.32
C THR A 27 -60.97 -29.07 -13.07
N ALA A 28 -59.97 -28.19 -13.04
CA ALA A 28 -58.61 -28.53 -13.45
C ALA A 28 -58.13 -29.68 -12.55
N ALA A 29 -57.87 -30.84 -13.13
CA ALA A 29 -57.21 -31.92 -12.43
C ALA A 29 -55.85 -31.41 -11.93
N ALA A 30 -55.58 -31.51 -10.63
CA ALA A 30 -54.28 -31.17 -10.07
C ALA A 30 -53.20 -31.98 -10.80
N SER A 31 -52.22 -31.30 -11.40
CA SER A 31 -51.06 -31.94 -12.00
C SER A 31 -50.36 -32.81 -10.95
N ALA A 32 -49.90 -34.00 -11.34
CA ALA A 32 -49.06 -34.79 -10.45
C ALA A 32 -47.81 -33.97 -10.06
N PRO A 33 -47.37 -34.02 -8.78
CA PRO A 33 -46.22 -33.24 -8.32
C PRO A 33 -44.97 -33.62 -9.11
N ASP A 34 -44.21 -32.61 -9.55
CA ASP A 34 -42.96 -32.86 -10.27
C ASP A 34 -41.95 -33.55 -9.32
N PRO A 35 -41.19 -34.57 -9.78
CA PRO A 35 -40.18 -35.22 -8.95
C PRO A 35 -39.15 -34.29 -8.31
N ILE A 36 -38.91 -33.10 -8.87
CA ILE A 36 -37.98 -32.11 -8.29
C ILE A 36 -38.62 -31.24 -7.20
N GLU A 37 -39.93 -31.31 -7.00
CA GLU A 37 -40.62 -30.51 -5.99
C GLU A 37 -40.06 -30.76 -4.59
N GLY A 38 -39.98 -29.70 -3.79
CA GLY A 38 -39.47 -29.71 -2.43
C GLY A 38 -38.11 -29.03 -2.27
N LYS A 39 -37.49 -29.26 -1.11
CA LYS A 39 -36.28 -28.57 -0.65
C LYS A 39 -35.03 -29.39 -0.94
N TRP A 40 -34.00 -28.71 -1.42
CA TRP A 40 -32.71 -29.27 -1.81
C TRP A 40 -31.61 -28.45 -1.16
N LEU A 41 -30.68 -29.10 -0.47
CA LEU A 41 -29.52 -28.45 0.15
C LEU A 41 -28.25 -29.09 -0.38
N GLY A 42 -27.28 -28.26 -0.72
CA GLY A 42 -26.10 -28.69 -1.45
C GLY A 42 -24.89 -27.80 -1.27
N GLN A 43 -23.77 -28.31 -1.77
CA GLN A 43 -22.51 -27.56 -1.84
C GLN A 43 -22.24 -27.19 -3.30
N VAL A 44 -22.00 -25.91 -3.55
CA VAL A 44 -21.70 -25.38 -4.89
C VAL A 44 -20.36 -24.65 -4.89
N GLY A 45 -19.69 -24.59 -6.04
CA GLY A 45 -18.42 -23.86 -6.19
C GLY A 45 -17.31 -24.67 -6.84
N THR A 46 -16.08 -24.35 -6.48
CA THR A 46 -14.86 -24.93 -7.06
C THR A 46 -14.04 -25.65 -6.00
N ALA A 47 -12.86 -26.15 -6.34
CA ALA A 47 -11.92 -26.65 -5.34
C ALA A 47 -11.39 -25.54 -4.40
N LYS A 48 -11.49 -24.26 -4.81
CA LYS A 48 -10.99 -23.11 -4.05
C LYS A 48 -11.96 -22.61 -2.98
N GLU A 49 -13.25 -22.82 -3.21
CA GLU A 49 -14.33 -22.46 -2.27
C GLU A 49 -15.56 -23.30 -2.59
N ARG A 50 -16.15 -23.89 -1.55
CA ARG A 50 -17.47 -24.53 -1.58
C ARG A 50 -18.38 -23.80 -0.61
N ILE A 51 -19.57 -23.44 -1.08
CA ILE A 51 -20.58 -22.74 -0.30
C ILE A 51 -21.85 -23.57 -0.23
N GLU A 52 -22.60 -23.37 0.84
CA GLU A 52 -23.93 -23.96 0.99
C GLU A 52 -24.96 -23.17 0.17
N VAL A 53 -25.78 -23.89 -0.59
CA VAL A 53 -26.94 -23.33 -1.31
C VAL A 53 -28.14 -24.25 -1.12
N GLY A 54 -29.28 -23.63 -0.85
CA GLY A 54 -30.59 -24.23 -0.77
C GLY A 54 -31.48 -23.81 -1.94
N LEU A 55 -32.22 -24.75 -2.51
CA LEU A 55 -33.24 -24.52 -3.53
C LEU A 55 -34.56 -25.12 -3.04
N GLU A 56 -35.66 -24.40 -3.20
CA GLU A 56 -37.00 -24.94 -3.01
C GLU A 56 -37.80 -24.81 -4.31
N PHE A 57 -38.11 -25.95 -4.94
CA PHE A 57 -38.99 -25.98 -6.10
C PHE A 57 -40.43 -26.16 -5.62
N ARG A 58 -41.33 -25.32 -6.14
CA ARG A 58 -42.76 -25.40 -5.86
C ARG A 58 -43.53 -25.41 -7.18
N GLN A 59 -44.60 -26.19 -7.22
CA GLN A 59 -45.52 -26.14 -8.36
C GLN A 59 -46.60 -25.08 -8.09
N THR A 60 -46.82 -24.19 -9.05
CA THR A 60 -47.88 -23.18 -8.97
C THR A 60 -49.24 -23.80 -9.28
N ALA A 61 -50.32 -23.06 -9.02
CA ALA A 61 -51.68 -23.50 -9.34
C ALA A 61 -51.92 -23.76 -10.84
N THR A 62 -51.06 -23.22 -11.72
CA THR A 62 -51.12 -23.45 -13.18
C THR A 62 -50.26 -24.62 -13.64
N GLY A 63 -49.58 -25.32 -12.73
CA GLY A 63 -48.68 -26.45 -13.01
C GLY A 63 -47.25 -26.05 -13.38
N ALA A 64 -46.95 -24.75 -13.46
CA ALA A 64 -45.59 -24.25 -13.70
C ALA A 64 -44.71 -24.43 -12.47
N LEU A 65 -43.40 -24.57 -12.66
CA LEU A 65 -42.42 -24.67 -11.57
C LEU A 65 -41.82 -23.30 -11.26
N GLU A 66 -41.85 -22.92 -9.99
CA GLU A 66 -41.07 -21.81 -9.45
C GLU A 66 -39.93 -22.34 -8.57
N VAL A 67 -38.91 -21.50 -8.36
CA VAL A 67 -37.79 -21.82 -7.48
C VAL A 67 -37.52 -20.69 -6.51
N ARG A 68 -37.20 -21.04 -5.27
CA ARG A 68 -36.73 -20.12 -4.23
C ARG A 68 -35.30 -20.44 -3.85
N LEU A 69 -34.49 -19.40 -3.66
CA LEU A 69 -33.07 -19.49 -3.36
C LEU A 69 -32.80 -19.16 -1.89
N THR A 70 -32.04 -20.04 -1.24
CA THR A 70 -31.37 -19.77 0.03
C THR A 70 -29.87 -19.87 -0.19
N GLN A 71 -29.16 -18.74 -0.12
CA GLN A 71 -27.71 -18.68 -0.27
C GLN A 71 -27.12 -17.90 0.91
N PRO A 72 -26.81 -18.59 2.03
CA PRO A 72 -26.36 -17.93 3.27
C PRO A 72 -25.13 -17.05 3.09
N ILE A 73 -24.23 -17.38 2.15
CA ILE A 73 -23.04 -16.56 1.93
C ILE A 73 -23.38 -15.14 1.44
N SER A 74 -24.40 -15.01 0.59
CA SER A 74 -24.91 -13.74 0.03
C SER A 74 -26.13 -13.20 0.75
N ASN A 75 -26.54 -13.86 1.83
CA ASN A 75 -27.64 -13.44 2.70
C ASN A 75 -29.01 -13.37 2.05
N TYR A 76 -29.22 -14.21 1.04
CA TYR A 76 -30.53 -14.48 0.47
C TYR A 76 -31.13 -15.69 1.20
N PHE A 77 -32.34 -15.55 1.70
CA PHE A 77 -33.04 -16.60 2.44
C PHE A 77 -34.46 -16.69 1.96
N ASP A 78 -34.83 -17.83 1.39
CA ASP A 78 -36.18 -18.06 0.84
C ASP A 78 -36.56 -16.97 -0.18
N GLU A 79 -35.64 -16.56 -1.06
CA GLU A 79 -35.88 -15.51 -2.05
C GLU A 79 -36.51 -16.08 -3.31
N HIS A 80 -37.58 -15.47 -3.81
CA HIS A 80 -38.15 -15.85 -5.09
C HIS A 80 -37.20 -15.49 -6.23
N VAL A 81 -37.00 -16.43 -7.15
CA VAL A 81 -36.17 -16.21 -8.34
C VAL A 81 -37.10 -15.94 -9.51
N ASP A 82 -37.04 -14.73 -10.05
CA ASP A 82 -37.83 -14.36 -11.22
C ASP A 82 -37.35 -15.15 -12.45
N GLY A 83 -38.26 -15.85 -13.13
CA GLY A 83 -38.02 -16.55 -14.38
C GLY A 83 -38.54 -17.99 -14.41
N ASP A 84 -38.67 -18.56 -15.60
CA ASP A 84 -39.22 -19.90 -15.76
C ASP A 84 -38.19 -20.98 -15.40
N VAL A 85 -38.59 -21.91 -14.53
CA VAL A 85 -37.88 -23.19 -14.35
C VAL A 85 -38.21 -24.07 -15.55
N ARG A 86 -37.23 -24.32 -16.42
CA ARG A 86 -37.42 -25.20 -17.58
C ARG A 86 -37.08 -26.62 -17.22
N ARG A 87 -37.99 -27.54 -17.56
CA ARG A 87 -37.88 -28.98 -17.32
C ARG A 87 -37.89 -29.74 -18.65
N SER A 88 -36.91 -30.62 -18.86
CA SER A 88 -36.90 -31.56 -19.99
C SER A 88 -36.32 -32.92 -19.56
N GLY A 89 -37.20 -33.90 -19.36
CA GLY A 89 -36.80 -35.20 -18.79
C GLY A 89 -36.16 -35.01 -17.41
N ASP A 90 -34.90 -35.42 -17.26
CA ASP A 90 -34.11 -35.22 -16.04
C ASP A 90 -33.33 -33.90 -15.99
N ALA A 91 -33.27 -33.11 -17.07
CA ALA A 91 -32.64 -31.79 -17.08
C ALA A 91 -33.55 -30.70 -16.48
N VAL A 92 -32.97 -29.85 -15.63
CA VAL A 92 -33.57 -28.65 -15.03
C VAL A 92 -32.67 -27.47 -15.34
N SER A 93 -33.22 -26.40 -15.91
CA SER A 93 -32.49 -25.15 -16.06
C SER A 93 -33.26 -23.98 -15.46
N VAL A 94 -32.52 -23.08 -14.78
CA VAL A 94 -33.06 -21.83 -14.25
C VAL A 94 -32.17 -20.71 -14.79
N ASP A 95 -32.62 -20.09 -15.88
CA ASP A 95 -31.85 -19.10 -16.63
C ASP A 95 -31.43 -17.91 -15.75
N ALA A 96 -32.33 -17.45 -14.88
CA ALA A 96 -32.08 -16.32 -13.99
C ALA A 96 -30.94 -16.58 -12.99
N LEU A 97 -30.69 -17.84 -12.66
CA LEU A 97 -29.57 -18.27 -11.83
C LEU A 97 -28.43 -18.86 -12.66
N ALA A 98 -28.46 -18.83 -14.00
CA ALA A 98 -27.52 -19.58 -14.85
C ALA A 98 -27.27 -21.02 -14.37
N LEU A 99 -28.33 -21.65 -13.86
CA LEU A 99 -28.29 -22.96 -13.20
C LEU A 99 -28.66 -24.03 -14.20
N ASN A 100 -27.83 -25.07 -14.31
CA ASN A 100 -28.14 -26.25 -15.12
C ASN A 100 -27.92 -27.49 -14.26
N LEU A 101 -28.98 -28.24 -14.00
CA LEU A 101 -28.98 -29.42 -13.14
C LEU A 101 -29.58 -30.61 -13.86
N LYS A 102 -29.24 -31.79 -13.37
CA LYS A 102 -29.82 -33.06 -13.77
C LYS A 102 -30.26 -33.81 -12.51
N LEU A 103 -31.49 -34.32 -12.55
CA LEU A 103 -32.03 -35.20 -11.53
C LEU A 103 -31.44 -36.60 -11.71
N GLU A 104 -30.79 -37.12 -10.67
CA GLU A 104 -30.17 -38.44 -10.64
C GLU A 104 -30.60 -39.15 -9.36
N GLY A 105 -31.76 -39.80 -9.40
CA GLY A 105 -32.41 -40.37 -8.21
C GLY A 105 -32.82 -39.28 -7.22
N GLU A 106 -32.24 -39.28 -6.03
CA GLU A 106 -32.52 -38.34 -4.94
C GLU A 106 -31.50 -37.19 -4.86
N GLN A 107 -30.82 -36.90 -5.97
CA GLN A 107 -29.78 -35.88 -6.07
C GLN A 107 -29.99 -35.00 -7.31
N LEU A 108 -29.64 -33.72 -7.17
CA LEU A 108 -29.50 -32.80 -8.31
C LEU A 108 -28.01 -32.47 -8.49
N ARG A 109 -27.49 -32.69 -9.70
CA ARG A 109 -26.08 -32.42 -10.04
C ARG A 109 -25.97 -31.55 -11.28
N GLY A 110 -24.97 -30.68 -11.33
CA GLY A 110 -24.68 -29.90 -12.54
C GLY A 110 -23.82 -28.68 -12.26
N THR A 111 -24.12 -27.55 -12.92
CA THR A 111 -23.33 -26.32 -12.84
C THR A 111 -24.10 -25.20 -12.15
N TYR A 112 -23.40 -24.41 -11.36
CA TYR A 112 -23.89 -23.18 -10.71
C TYR A 112 -23.17 -21.96 -11.29
N PRO A 113 -23.66 -20.72 -11.07
CA PRO A 113 -22.89 -19.51 -11.35
C PRO A 113 -21.44 -19.56 -10.87
N GLY A 114 -20.57 -19.03 -11.73
CA GLY A 114 -19.16 -18.90 -11.49
C GLY A 114 -18.31 -19.87 -12.32
N PRO A 115 -17.00 -19.57 -12.47
CA PRO A 115 -16.10 -20.32 -13.35
C PRO A 115 -15.93 -21.76 -12.89
N ASN A 116 -16.25 -22.74 -13.75
CA ASN A 116 -16.11 -24.17 -13.45
C ASN A 116 -16.80 -24.60 -12.15
N SER A 117 -17.87 -23.89 -11.77
CA SER A 117 -18.60 -24.11 -10.52
C SER A 117 -19.52 -25.32 -10.65
N GLN A 118 -19.28 -26.33 -9.82
CA GLN A 118 -20.03 -27.57 -9.78
C GLN A 118 -21.06 -27.50 -8.66
N ALA A 119 -22.23 -28.09 -8.86
CA ALA A 119 -23.32 -28.14 -7.91
C ALA A 119 -23.73 -29.59 -7.61
N GLU A 120 -23.90 -29.88 -6.32
CA GLU A 120 -24.50 -31.13 -5.85
C GLU A 120 -25.48 -30.82 -4.72
N PHE A 121 -26.75 -31.16 -4.93
CA PHE A 121 -27.81 -31.00 -3.93
C PHE A 121 -28.44 -32.34 -3.59
N LYS A 122 -28.87 -32.46 -2.33
CA LYS A 122 -29.64 -33.59 -1.80
C LYS A 122 -30.94 -33.07 -1.21
N ARG A 123 -31.97 -33.91 -1.18
CA ARG A 123 -33.22 -33.55 -0.51
C ARG A 123 -32.97 -33.15 0.95
N ALA A 124 -33.64 -32.10 1.37
CA ALA A 124 -33.52 -31.56 2.72
C ALA A 124 -34.91 -31.37 3.35
N ARG A 125 -34.99 -31.52 4.68
CA ARG A 125 -36.23 -31.24 5.42
C ARG A 125 -36.43 -29.74 5.65
N ALA A 126 -35.34 -29.01 5.78
CA ALA A 126 -35.31 -27.57 6.03
C ALA A 126 -34.12 -26.94 5.32
N LEU A 127 -34.24 -25.65 5.01
CA LEU A 127 -33.17 -24.82 4.48
C LEU A 127 -32.70 -23.84 5.56
N PRO A 128 -31.46 -23.33 5.47
CA PRO A 128 -30.96 -22.29 6.37
C PRO A 128 -31.87 -21.06 6.41
N THR A 129 -31.86 -20.34 7.52
CA THR A 129 -32.60 -19.09 7.73
C THR A 129 -31.69 -17.97 8.21
N ALA A 130 -32.12 -16.73 7.99
CA ALA A 130 -31.36 -15.56 8.42
C ALA A 130 -31.19 -15.53 9.94
N SER A 131 -29.97 -15.21 10.40
CA SER A 131 -29.65 -14.98 11.81
C SER A 131 -29.37 -13.50 12.07
N ALA A 132 -29.82 -12.98 13.21
CA ALA A 132 -29.45 -11.64 13.64
C ALA A 132 -27.93 -11.51 13.89
N PRO A 133 -27.35 -10.31 13.74
CA PRO A 133 -25.95 -10.08 14.13
C PRO A 133 -25.72 -10.48 15.61
N PRO A 134 -24.63 -11.20 15.92
CA PRO A 134 -24.32 -11.60 17.28
C PRO A 134 -24.02 -10.37 18.13
N LYS A 135 -24.41 -10.44 19.42
CA LYS A 135 -23.98 -9.46 20.41
C LYS A 135 -22.53 -9.76 20.80
N LEU A 136 -21.61 -8.96 20.26
CA LEU A 136 -20.18 -9.04 20.57
C LEU A 136 -19.77 -7.92 21.52
N PRO A 137 -18.67 -8.07 22.27
CA PRO A 137 -18.12 -6.99 23.07
C PRO A 137 -17.80 -5.76 22.21
N THR A 138 -18.09 -4.59 22.75
CA THR A 138 -17.57 -3.32 22.22
C THR A 138 -16.18 -3.09 22.78
N GLY A 139 -15.24 -2.62 21.96
CA GLY A 139 -13.93 -2.18 22.50
C GLY A 139 -14.04 -0.81 23.19
N PRO A 140 -12.90 -0.20 23.56
CA PRO A 140 -12.90 1.08 24.28
C PRO A 140 -13.56 2.19 23.46
N ALA A 141 -14.14 3.16 24.18
CA ALA A 141 -14.68 4.38 23.59
C ALA A 141 -13.56 5.21 22.92
N PRO A 142 -13.90 6.06 21.93
CA PRO A 142 -12.90 6.92 21.30
C PRO A 142 -12.28 7.88 22.33
N ARG A 143 -10.97 8.13 22.23
CA ARG A 143 -10.25 9.16 23.02
C ARG A 143 -10.71 10.56 22.64
N TRP A 144 -11.00 10.76 21.36
CA TRP A 144 -11.46 12.03 20.80
C TRP A 144 -12.32 11.79 19.56
N GLN A 145 -13.13 12.80 19.24
CA GLN A 145 -13.94 12.87 18.02
C GLN A 145 -13.90 14.31 17.48
N THR A 146 -13.67 14.46 16.17
CA THR A 146 -13.52 15.76 15.50
C THR A 146 -14.50 15.86 14.33
N ARG A 147 -15.26 16.96 14.24
CA ARG A 147 -16.24 17.21 13.16
C ARG A 147 -15.56 17.93 11.99
N LEU A 148 -15.63 17.35 10.78
CA LEU A 148 -14.80 17.74 9.62
C LEU A 148 -15.49 18.65 8.59
N GLY A 149 -16.71 19.11 8.88
CA GLY A 149 -17.41 20.11 8.03
C GLY A 149 -18.13 19.56 6.79
N GLY A 150 -18.24 18.24 6.63
CA GLY A 150 -18.97 17.59 5.54
C GLY A 150 -18.93 16.07 5.67
N GLN A 151 -19.63 15.34 4.79
CA GLN A 151 -19.56 13.87 4.79
C GLN A 151 -18.16 13.40 4.41
N VAL A 152 -17.77 12.20 4.85
CA VAL A 152 -16.45 11.62 4.55
C VAL A 152 -16.60 10.24 3.94
N TYR A 153 -16.15 10.13 2.69
CA TYR A 153 -15.98 8.85 1.99
C TYR A 153 -14.51 8.45 1.87
N ALA A 154 -13.60 9.44 1.91
CA ALA A 154 -12.17 9.24 1.86
C ALA A 154 -11.64 8.49 3.09
N SER A 155 -10.56 7.74 2.91
CA SER A 155 -9.78 7.20 4.03
C SER A 155 -8.93 8.32 4.63
N PRO A 156 -8.83 8.43 5.98
CA PRO A 156 -7.83 9.29 6.58
C PRO A 156 -6.42 8.77 6.25
N VAL A 157 -5.48 9.64 5.94
CA VAL A 157 -4.07 9.28 5.73
C VAL A 157 -3.23 9.94 6.80
N VAL A 158 -2.42 9.16 7.51
CA VAL A 158 -1.65 9.64 8.66
C VAL A 158 -0.18 9.74 8.33
N ALA A 159 0.44 10.86 8.70
CA ALA A 159 1.89 11.02 8.70
C ALA A 159 2.30 11.96 9.85
N ASP A 160 3.42 11.65 10.51
CA ASP A 160 3.99 12.40 11.65
C ASP A 160 2.94 12.82 12.70
N GLY A 161 2.05 11.89 13.06
CA GLY A 161 1.03 12.13 14.07
C GLY A 161 -0.12 13.06 13.65
N ILE A 162 -0.29 13.32 12.34
CA ILE A 162 -1.38 14.12 11.78
C ILE A 162 -2.16 13.30 10.76
N ALA A 163 -3.48 13.21 10.92
CA ALA A 163 -4.43 12.68 9.94
C ALA A 163 -4.86 13.77 8.95
N TYR A 164 -4.78 13.45 7.67
CA TYR A 164 -5.26 14.27 6.57
C TYR A 164 -6.48 13.62 5.92
N VAL A 165 -7.56 14.39 5.78
CA VAL A 165 -8.82 13.87 5.25
C VAL A 165 -9.67 14.96 4.60
N GLY A 166 -10.09 14.70 3.35
CA GLY A 166 -11.01 15.54 2.60
C GLY A 166 -12.47 15.22 2.91
N THR A 167 -13.34 16.21 2.77
CA THR A 167 -14.79 16.03 2.91
C THR A 167 -15.55 16.40 1.65
N THR A 168 -16.78 15.90 1.55
CA THR A 168 -17.73 16.31 0.49
C THR A 168 -18.17 17.76 0.64
N GLY A 169 -17.98 18.38 1.81
CA GLY A 169 -18.17 19.81 2.04
C GLY A 169 -17.05 20.67 1.43
N GLY A 170 -16.05 20.04 0.80
CA GLY A 170 -14.94 20.70 0.14
C GLY A 170 -13.92 21.32 1.09
N VAL A 171 -13.71 20.67 2.24
CA VAL A 171 -12.69 21.07 3.22
C VAL A 171 -11.67 19.94 3.35
N LEU A 172 -10.39 20.28 3.20
CA LEU A 172 -9.27 19.38 3.52
C LEU A 172 -8.83 19.68 4.95
N ASN A 173 -8.80 18.65 5.79
CA ASN A 173 -8.53 18.78 7.21
C ASN A 173 -7.19 18.11 7.55
N ALA A 174 -6.42 18.76 8.42
CA ALA A 174 -5.27 18.19 9.10
C ALA A 174 -5.57 18.14 10.61
N VAL A 175 -5.63 16.93 11.17
CA VAL A 175 -6.07 16.68 12.55
C VAL A 175 -4.99 15.92 13.31
N ARG A 176 -4.55 16.45 14.44
CA ARG A 176 -3.54 15.82 15.30
C ARG A 176 -4.10 14.56 15.93
N ILE A 177 -3.35 13.46 15.83
CA ILE A 177 -3.75 12.14 16.35
C ILE A 177 -3.75 12.08 17.87
N ALA A 178 -2.92 12.89 18.53
CA ALA A 178 -2.79 12.86 19.99
C ALA A 178 -4.08 13.25 20.72
N ASP A 179 -4.82 14.24 20.21
CA ASP A 179 -5.94 14.88 20.89
C ASP A 179 -7.14 15.20 20.00
N GLY A 180 -7.05 15.01 18.69
CA GLY A 180 -8.10 15.34 17.73
C GLY A 180 -8.19 16.83 17.38
N ALA A 181 -7.22 17.66 17.80
CA ALA A 181 -7.22 19.08 17.48
C ALA A 181 -6.86 19.31 15.99
N PHE A 182 -7.44 20.35 15.39
CA PHE A 182 -7.03 20.77 14.05
C PHE A 182 -5.64 21.41 14.09
N GLU A 183 -4.76 20.97 13.20
CA GLU A 183 -3.56 21.71 12.82
C GLU A 183 -3.94 22.82 11.84
N TRP A 184 -4.76 22.47 10.85
CA TRP A 184 -5.38 23.41 9.92
C TRP A 184 -6.56 22.75 9.19
N ALA A 185 -7.42 23.59 8.60
CA ALA A 185 -8.47 23.17 7.69
C ALA A 185 -8.52 24.18 6.54
N VAL A 186 -8.49 23.71 5.30
CA VAL A 186 -8.45 24.55 4.10
C VAL A 186 -9.67 24.29 3.21
N PRO A 187 -10.42 25.32 2.82
CA PRO A 187 -11.50 25.18 1.86
C PRO A 187 -10.93 24.99 0.45
N MET A 188 -11.18 23.81 -0.13
CA MET A 188 -10.83 23.46 -1.51
C MET A 188 -11.93 23.87 -2.50
N GLY A 189 -13.13 24.18 -2.00
CA GLY A 189 -14.25 24.68 -2.80
C GLY A 189 -14.99 23.62 -3.62
N SER A 190 -14.59 22.36 -3.54
CA SER A 190 -15.27 21.23 -4.18
C SER A 190 -15.08 19.95 -3.38
N ALA A 191 -16.02 19.02 -3.53
CA ALA A 191 -16.04 17.75 -2.81
C ALA A 191 -14.77 16.92 -3.09
N MET A 192 -14.32 16.19 -2.06
CA MET A 192 -13.23 15.24 -2.16
C MET A 192 -13.69 13.89 -1.62
N PHE A 193 -13.59 12.88 -2.46
CA PHE A 193 -13.95 11.49 -2.13
C PHE A 193 -12.72 10.60 -1.95
N GLY A 194 -11.56 11.06 -2.40
CA GLY A 194 -10.34 10.26 -2.53
C GLY A 194 -9.38 10.47 -1.37
N ASP A 195 -8.54 9.46 -1.17
CA ASP A 195 -7.45 9.51 -0.20
C ASP A 195 -6.40 10.55 -0.66
N VAL A 196 -5.74 11.22 0.28
CA VAL A 196 -4.60 12.09 -0.06
C VAL A 196 -3.33 11.28 -0.25
N LEU A 197 -2.41 11.77 -1.07
CA LEU A 197 -1.05 11.23 -1.17
C LEU A 197 -0.07 12.17 -0.46
N ILE A 198 0.80 11.63 0.39
CA ILE A 198 1.81 12.41 1.12
C ILE A 198 3.19 12.15 0.53
N ASP A 199 3.95 13.22 0.31
CA ASP A 199 5.34 13.18 -0.16
C ASP A 199 6.16 14.22 0.60
N GLY A 200 6.80 13.79 1.69
CA GLY A 200 7.56 14.66 2.59
C GLY A 200 6.73 15.85 3.09
N ALA A 201 7.04 17.04 2.56
CA ALA A 201 6.39 18.30 2.91
C ALA A 201 5.17 18.66 2.02
N ALA A 202 4.77 17.78 1.10
CA ALA A 202 3.66 18.00 0.19
C ALA A 202 2.50 17.01 0.42
N ILE A 203 1.30 17.47 0.09
CA ILE A 203 0.09 16.66 -0.01
C ILE A 203 -0.45 16.79 -1.43
N TYR A 204 -0.84 15.67 -2.05
CA TYR A 204 -1.59 15.65 -3.28
C TYR A 204 -3.03 15.21 -3.03
N VAL A 205 -3.99 15.92 -3.61
CA VAL A 205 -5.40 15.63 -3.44
C VAL A 205 -6.18 15.91 -4.71
N VAL A 206 -7.12 15.04 -5.05
CA VAL A 206 -8.05 15.22 -6.16
C VAL A 206 -9.35 15.77 -5.60
N ALA A 207 -9.88 16.82 -6.23
CA ALA A 207 -11.21 17.34 -5.94
C ALA A 207 -12.09 17.30 -7.20
N ASP A 208 -13.40 17.21 -6.99
CA ASP A 208 -14.39 17.06 -8.07
C ASP A 208 -14.57 18.30 -8.94
N ASN A 209 -13.82 19.37 -8.69
CA ASN A 209 -13.70 20.48 -9.64
C ASN A 209 -12.75 20.16 -10.82
N GLY A 210 -12.32 18.90 -10.95
CA GLY A 210 -11.51 18.41 -12.06
C GLY A 210 -10.03 18.73 -11.94
N PHE A 211 -9.53 18.89 -10.72
CA PHE A 211 -8.12 19.23 -10.46
C PHE A 211 -7.45 18.23 -9.51
N LEU A 212 -6.19 17.92 -9.82
CA LEU A 212 -5.20 17.44 -8.87
C LEU A 212 -4.49 18.66 -8.27
N PHE A 213 -4.49 18.78 -6.95
CA PHE A 213 -3.75 19.81 -6.23
C PHE A 213 -2.48 19.23 -5.62
N LYS A 214 -1.40 20.01 -5.62
CA LYS A 214 -0.27 19.85 -4.71
C LYS A 214 -0.31 20.98 -3.69
N LEU A 215 -0.33 20.62 -2.42
CA LEU A 215 -0.42 21.53 -1.29
C LEU A 215 0.79 21.38 -0.38
N SER A 216 1.15 22.45 0.32
CA SER A 216 2.08 22.43 1.45
C SER A 216 1.45 21.67 2.61
N ARG A 217 2.14 20.65 3.13
CA ARG A 217 1.67 19.86 4.26
C ARG A 217 1.61 20.64 5.57
N ARG A 218 2.45 21.67 5.69
CA ARG A 218 2.56 22.51 6.89
C ARG A 218 1.31 23.37 7.12
N ASP A 219 0.73 23.92 6.07
CA ASP A 219 -0.30 24.96 6.14
C ASP A 219 -1.43 24.82 5.10
N GLY A 220 -1.43 23.73 4.32
CA GLY A 220 -2.46 23.44 3.32
C GLY A 220 -2.47 24.40 2.12
N LYS A 221 -1.47 25.28 1.99
CA LYS A 221 -1.41 26.24 0.88
C LYS A 221 -1.11 25.55 -0.44
N GLU A 222 -1.83 25.96 -1.48
CA GLU A 222 -1.59 25.48 -2.84
C GLU A 222 -0.17 25.83 -3.32
N LEU A 223 0.55 24.81 -3.79
CA LEU A 223 1.84 24.94 -4.46
C LEU A 223 1.64 24.96 -5.97
N TRP A 224 0.83 24.04 -6.50
CA TRP A 224 0.33 24.05 -7.87
C TRP A 224 -0.94 23.21 -7.99
N ARG A 225 -1.64 23.33 -9.11
CA ARG A 225 -2.72 22.43 -9.52
C ARG A 225 -2.57 22.00 -10.97
N TYR A 226 -3.10 20.82 -11.30
CA TYR A 226 -3.13 20.26 -12.65
C TYR A 226 -4.57 19.92 -13.06
N PRO A 227 -5.04 20.36 -14.25
CA PRO A 227 -6.39 20.05 -14.74
C PRO A 227 -6.48 18.59 -15.22
N LEU A 228 -7.28 17.79 -14.53
CA LEU A 228 -7.65 16.43 -14.95
C LEU A 228 -8.70 16.47 -16.08
N GLY A 229 -9.57 17.49 -16.07
CA GLY A 229 -10.55 17.72 -17.13
C GLY A 229 -11.88 16.99 -16.94
N ASP A 230 -12.13 16.46 -15.74
CA ASP A 230 -13.33 15.67 -15.41
C ASP A 230 -14.30 16.40 -14.46
N ALA A 231 -14.27 17.74 -14.43
CA ALA A 231 -15.18 18.55 -13.60
C ALA A 231 -16.67 18.30 -13.90
N ASP A 232 -16.99 17.94 -15.15
CA ASP A 232 -18.36 17.66 -15.60
C ASP A 232 -18.75 16.17 -15.42
N ALA A 233 -17.83 15.33 -14.94
CA ALA A 233 -18.11 13.92 -14.68
C ALA A 233 -18.93 13.77 -13.37
N GLY A 234 -20.26 13.78 -13.53
CA GLY A 234 -21.20 13.68 -12.40
C GLY A 234 -21.05 12.38 -11.60
N ARG A 235 -21.42 12.45 -10.31
CA ARG A 235 -21.41 11.32 -9.38
C ARG A 235 -22.81 10.81 -9.09
N VAL A 236 -22.95 9.50 -9.02
CA VAL A 236 -24.13 8.85 -8.44
C VAL A 236 -23.76 8.36 -7.05
N LEU A 237 -24.12 9.11 -6.01
CA LEU A 237 -23.85 8.65 -4.66
C LEU A 237 -24.71 7.44 -4.33
N PRO A 238 -24.26 6.60 -3.39
CA PRO A 238 -24.96 5.39 -3.10
C PRO A 238 -26.37 5.65 -2.57
N HIS A 239 -27.35 5.00 -3.21
CA HIS A 239 -28.77 5.23 -2.98
C HIS A 239 -29.52 3.89 -3.01
N PRO A 240 -30.58 3.70 -2.20
CA PRO A 240 -31.30 2.43 -2.07
C PRO A 240 -31.99 1.91 -3.33
N GLN A 241 -32.20 2.75 -4.35
CA GLN A 241 -33.00 2.43 -5.55
C GLN A 241 -32.22 2.59 -6.87
N VAL A 242 -30.96 3.00 -6.79
CA VAL A 242 -30.09 3.27 -7.94
C VAL A 242 -28.81 2.50 -7.68
N PHE A 243 -28.20 1.80 -8.64
CA PHE A 243 -27.10 0.84 -8.39
C PHE A 243 -25.88 1.05 -9.28
N ASP A 244 -25.73 2.22 -9.89
CA ASP A 244 -24.58 2.63 -10.72
C ASP A 244 -23.65 3.59 -9.97
N TRP A 245 -23.43 3.32 -8.68
CA TRP A 245 -22.76 4.23 -7.75
C TRP A 245 -21.37 4.69 -8.23
N ASP A 246 -21.00 5.93 -7.91
CA ASP A 246 -19.73 6.60 -8.22
C ASP A 246 -19.25 7.45 -7.04
N TRP A 247 -18.89 6.78 -5.95
CA TRP A 247 -18.45 7.44 -4.72
C TRP A 247 -16.93 7.36 -4.52
N GLN A 248 -16.20 6.63 -5.37
CA GLN A 248 -14.75 6.54 -5.33
C GLN A 248 -14.09 7.71 -6.07
N ALA A 249 -12.83 8.00 -5.75
CA ALA A 249 -12.07 9.01 -6.46
C ALA A 249 -10.66 8.53 -6.79
N PRO A 250 -10.07 9.09 -7.87
CA PRO A 250 -8.72 8.74 -8.26
C PRO A 250 -7.75 8.91 -7.09
N LYS A 251 -6.89 7.91 -6.90
CA LYS A 251 -5.87 7.94 -5.86
C LYS A 251 -4.50 8.22 -6.51
N PRO A 252 -3.90 9.40 -6.30
CA PRO A 252 -2.60 9.72 -6.87
C PRO A 252 -1.52 8.75 -6.37
N LEU A 253 -0.64 8.32 -7.27
CA LEU A 253 0.52 7.49 -6.96
C LEU A 253 1.80 8.23 -7.34
N LEU A 254 2.75 8.39 -6.42
CA LEU A 254 4.07 8.94 -6.71
C LEU A 254 5.09 7.81 -6.90
N ALA A 255 5.80 7.83 -8.04
CA ALA A 255 6.98 7.00 -8.26
C ALA A 255 8.01 7.75 -9.12
N ASP A 256 9.27 7.78 -8.66
CA ASP A 256 10.41 8.43 -9.33
C ASP A 256 10.11 9.86 -9.82
N GLY A 257 9.52 10.67 -8.94
CA GLY A 257 9.17 12.07 -9.24
C GLY A 257 8.01 12.24 -10.22
N THR A 258 7.28 11.17 -10.55
CA THR A 258 6.09 11.21 -11.41
C THR A 258 4.84 10.85 -10.61
N ILE A 259 3.81 11.69 -10.69
CA ILE A 259 2.46 11.40 -10.20
C ILE A 259 1.66 10.71 -11.31
N TYR A 260 1.13 9.53 -11.02
CA TYR A 260 0.16 8.83 -11.84
C TYR A 260 -1.23 8.97 -11.23
N VAL A 261 -2.21 9.36 -12.03
CA VAL A 261 -3.58 9.60 -11.54
C VAL A 261 -4.60 9.43 -12.66
N GLY A 262 -5.71 8.77 -12.34
CA GLY A 262 -6.86 8.65 -13.24
C GLY A 262 -7.80 9.86 -13.18
N ALA A 263 -8.76 9.89 -14.08
CA ALA A 263 -9.80 10.91 -14.15
C ALA A 263 -11.15 10.30 -14.55
N GLY A 264 -12.23 11.00 -14.19
CA GLY A 264 -13.60 10.63 -14.51
C GLY A 264 -13.94 10.68 -16.00
N ASP A 265 -13.16 11.41 -16.81
CA ASP A 265 -13.28 11.46 -18.27
C ASP A 265 -12.61 10.27 -18.98
N GLY A 266 -11.96 9.38 -18.22
CA GLY A 266 -11.23 8.22 -18.73
C GLY A 266 -9.75 8.47 -19.04
N GLY A 267 -9.24 9.67 -18.77
CA GLY A 267 -7.83 10.01 -18.88
C GLY A 267 -7.00 9.43 -17.74
N PHE A 268 -5.88 8.79 -18.07
CA PHE A 268 -4.82 8.42 -17.13
C PHE A 268 -3.59 9.29 -17.37
N HIS A 269 -3.16 10.01 -16.35
CA HIS A 269 -2.16 11.07 -16.45
C HIS A 269 -0.86 10.68 -15.76
N ALA A 270 0.26 11.01 -16.41
CA ALA A 270 1.56 11.10 -15.75
C ALA A 270 1.99 12.57 -15.68
N ILE A 271 2.30 13.03 -14.47
CA ILE A 271 2.55 14.43 -14.15
C ILE A 271 3.88 14.51 -13.41
N ASP A 272 4.75 15.44 -13.79
CA ASP A 272 5.96 15.72 -13.05
C ASP A 272 5.61 16.30 -11.66
N ALA A 273 6.03 15.62 -10.59
CA ALA A 273 5.67 15.96 -9.22
C ALA A 273 6.24 17.32 -8.78
N SER A 274 7.36 17.75 -9.37
CA SER A 274 8.01 19.01 -9.02
C SER A 274 7.31 20.21 -9.65
N SER A 275 7.03 20.13 -10.95
CA SER A 275 6.55 21.24 -11.77
C SER A 275 5.03 21.23 -12.02
N GLY A 276 4.35 20.11 -11.79
CA GLY A 276 2.94 19.93 -12.13
C GLY A 276 2.68 19.80 -13.64
N GLN A 277 3.73 19.65 -14.47
CA GLN A 277 3.58 19.53 -15.92
C GLN A 277 3.26 18.10 -16.34
N ARG A 278 2.37 17.96 -17.32
CA ARG A 278 2.05 16.66 -17.92
C ARG A 278 3.28 16.08 -18.63
N ARG A 279 3.65 14.85 -18.27
CA ARG A 279 4.60 14.03 -19.02
C ARG A 279 3.90 13.32 -20.19
N TRP A 280 2.80 12.63 -19.90
CA TRP A 280 1.95 11.99 -20.91
C TRP A 280 0.52 11.78 -20.40
N ARG A 281 -0.40 11.42 -21.30
CA ARG A 281 -1.80 11.04 -21.00
C ARG A 281 -2.20 9.86 -21.87
N PHE A 282 -2.91 8.90 -21.30
CA PHE A 282 -3.51 7.75 -21.98
C PHE A 282 -5.04 7.80 -21.83
N GLU A 283 -5.78 7.41 -22.86
CA GLU A 283 -7.26 7.45 -22.85
C GLU A 283 -7.84 6.04 -22.73
N THR A 284 -8.82 5.88 -21.86
CA THR A 284 -9.68 4.68 -21.78
C THR A 284 -11.11 5.01 -22.18
N ALA A 285 -11.94 3.99 -22.40
CA ALA A 285 -13.34 4.20 -22.79
C ALA A 285 -14.29 4.38 -21.58
N GLY A 286 -13.76 4.39 -20.36
CA GLY A 286 -14.50 4.44 -19.11
C GLY A 286 -13.75 5.23 -18.06
N ARG A 287 -14.42 5.61 -16.98
CA ARG A 287 -13.82 6.41 -15.89
C ARG A 287 -12.70 5.63 -15.19
N ILE A 288 -11.75 6.37 -14.62
CA ILE A 288 -10.69 5.83 -13.78
C ILE A 288 -10.79 6.49 -12.40
N ARG A 289 -11.56 5.87 -11.50
CA ARG A 289 -11.82 6.37 -10.13
C ARG A 289 -11.04 5.61 -9.06
N ASN A 290 -10.08 4.77 -9.45
CA ASN A 290 -9.24 3.95 -8.58
C ASN A 290 -7.79 4.49 -8.53
N GLY A 291 -6.91 3.81 -7.78
CA GLY A 291 -5.47 4.06 -7.80
C GLY A 291 -4.73 3.25 -8.88
N ALA A 292 -3.40 3.31 -8.83
CA ALA A 292 -2.52 2.54 -9.72
C ALA A 292 -1.45 1.79 -8.92
N ALA A 293 -0.72 0.89 -9.58
CA ALA A 293 0.43 0.19 -9.04
C ALA A 293 1.64 0.32 -9.98
N VAL A 294 2.87 0.30 -9.45
CA VAL A 294 4.11 0.31 -10.25
C VAL A 294 4.80 -1.04 -10.17
N ASP A 295 5.11 -1.60 -11.34
CA ASP A 295 5.89 -2.82 -11.54
C ASP A 295 7.11 -2.52 -12.42
N GLY A 296 8.21 -2.10 -11.79
CA GLY A 296 9.43 -1.66 -12.49
C GLY A 296 9.19 -0.48 -13.44
N ASP A 297 9.28 -0.74 -14.74
CA ASP A 297 9.07 0.24 -15.82
C ASP A 297 7.59 0.40 -16.22
N ARG A 298 6.67 -0.32 -15.56
CA ARG A 298 5.22 -0.31 -15.85
C ARG A 298 4.42 0.39 -14.76
N VAL A 299 3.35 1.05 -15.16
CA VAL A 299 2.27 1.51 -14.29
C VAL A 299 0.98 0.80 -14.69
N ILE A 300 0.28 0.25 -13.71
CA ILE A 300 -0.87 -0.64 -13.90
C ILE A 300 -2.10 -0.05 -13.20
N PHE A 301 -3.24 0.00 -13.88
CA PHE A 301 -4.50 0.53 -13.35
C PHE A 301 -5.72 -0.16 -13.99
N GLY A 302 -6.89 0.00 -13.36
CA GLY A 302 -8.16 -0.50 -13.88
C GLY A 302 -9.05 0.62 -14.41
N SER A 303 -9.95 0.31 -15.35
CA SER A 303 -10.97 1.23 -15.83
C SER A 303 -12.36 0.59 -15.79
N THR A 304 -13.40 1.43 -15.74
CA THR A 304 -14.77 0.95 -15.87
C THR A 304 -15.13 0.49 -17.27
N ASP A 305 -14.23 0.64 -18.25
CA ASP A 305 -14.35 -0.01 -19.57
C ASP A 305 -14.06 -1.53 -19.54
N HIS A 306 -13.94 -2.09 -18.33
CA HIS A 306 -13.74 -3.50 -18.00
C HIS A 306 -12.27 -3.97 -18.03
N HIS A 307 -11.33 -3.11 -18.42
CA HIS A 307 -9.96 -3.50 -18.64
C HIS A 307 -9.02 -3.09 -17.50
N VAL A 308 -8.01 -3.94 -17.29
CA VAL A 308 -6.76 -3.59 -16.59
C VAL A 308 -5.73 -3.26 -17.66
N TYR A 309 -5.04 -2.12 -17.51
CA TYR A 309 -4.00 -1.67 -18.42
C TYR A 309 -2.65 -1.65 -17.71
N ALA A 310 -1.59 -2.07 -18.39
CA ALA A 310 -0.22 -1.77 -18.02
C ALA A 310 0.42 -0.90 -19.08
N LEU A 311 0.93 0.26 -18.68
CA LEU A 311 1.58 1.22 -19.56
C LEU A 311 3.05 1.37 -19.18
N ARG A 312 3.90 1.67 -20.16
CA ARG A 312 5.27 2.11 -19.88
C ARG A 312 5.25 3.44 -19.14
N ARG A 313 6.06 3.54 -18.09
CA ARG A 313 6.14 4.74 -17.22
C ARG A 313 6.77 5.95 -17.91
N ASP A 314 7.65 5.73 -18.87
CA ASP A 314 8.39 6.78 -19.58
C ASP A 314 7.54 7.53 -20.61
N ASN A 315 6.65 6.83 -21.32
CA ASN A 315 5.92 7.38 -22.46
C ASN A 315 4.42 7.06 -22.52
N GLY A 316 3.88 6.26 -21.59
CA GLY A 316 2.46 5.93 -21.51
C GLY A 316 1.98 4.92 -22.56
N GLN A 317 2.88 4.25 -23.29
CA GLN A 317 2.49 3.23 -24.27
C GLN A 317 1.98 1.97 -23.58
N GLU A 318 0.88 1.41 -24.09
CA GLU A 318 0.32 0.14 -23.62
C GLU A 318 1.31 -1.01 -23.84
N VAL A 319 1.61 -1.75 -22.77
CA VAL A 319 2.41 -2.97 -22.78
C VAL A 319 1.49 -4.18 -22.89
N TRP A 320 0.47 -4.23 -22.05
CA TRP A 320 -0.57 -5.27 -22.09
C TRP A 320 -1.89 -4.73 -21.54
N ARG A 321 -2.98 -5.43 -21.87
CA ARG A 321 -4.30 -5.23 -21.26
C ARG A 321 -4.98 -6.56 -20.95
N PHE A 322 -5.86 -6.56 -19.95
CA PHE A 322 -6.66 -7.72 -19.53
C PHE A 322 -8.13 -7.33 -19.42
N ASP A 323 -9.02 -8.06 -20.11
CA ASP A 323 -10.48 -7.90 -20.00
C ASP A 323 -11.03 -8.71 -18.81
N SER A 324 -11.53 -8.00 -17.80
CA SER A 324 -12.13 -8.61 -16.61
C SER A 324 -13.64 -8.89 -16.75
N GLY A 325 -14.25 -8.46 -17.87
CA GLY A 325 -15.67 -8.64 -18.20
C GLY A 325 -16.64 -7.73 -17.43
N ALA A 326 -16.17 -6.86 -16.54
CA ALA A 326 -16.99 -5.90 -15.81
C ALA A 326 -16.17 -4.71 -15.28
N ALA A 327 -16.85 -3.62 -14.92
CA ALA A 327 -16.21 -2.39 -14.46
C ALA A 327 -15.24 -2.59 -13.29
N ILE A 328 -14.06 -1.98 -13.39
CA ILE A 328 -13.00 -2.05 -12.38
C ILE A 328 -12.94 -0.73 -11.61
N ASP A 329 -13.43 -0.76 -10.38
CA ASP A 329 -13.34 0.35 -9.43
C ASP A 329 -12.40 0.03 -8.25
N ALA A 330 -11.77 -1.15 -8.20
CA ALA A 330 -10.78 -1.47 -7.17
C ALA A 330 -9.38 -0.94 -7.54
N THR A 331 -8.57 -0.60 -6.53
CA THR A 331 -7.16 -0.26 -6.73
C THR A 331 -6.33 -1.56 -6.89
N PRO A 332 -5.47 -1.68 -7.93
CA PRO A 332 -4.58 -2.83 -8.07
C PRO A 332 -3.54 -2.89 -6.95
N VAL A 333 -3.19 -4.11 -6.52
CA VAL A 333 -2.11 -4.34 -5.55
C VAL A 333 -1.13 -5.37 -6.09
N LEU A 334 0.17 -5.07 -5.98
CA LEU A 334 1.25 -5.95 -6.40
C LEU A 334 1.87 -6.66 -5.19
N SER A 335 2.05 -7.96 -5.31
CA SER A 335 2.79 -8.79 -4.35
C SER A 335 3.38 -10.00 -5.08
N ASP A 336 4.67 -10.25 -4.90
CA ASP A 336 5.40 -11.39 -5.49
C ASP A 336 5.17 -11.58 -7.00
N GLY A 337 5.22 -10.48 -7.77
CA GLY A 337 4.96 -10.49 -9.21
C GLY A 337 3.50 -10.80 -9.61
N THR A 338 2.60 -10.87 -8.63
CA THR A 338 1.15 -11.05 -8.81
C THR A 338 0.42 -9.73 -8.59
N LEU A 339 -0.42 -9.35 -9.56
CA LEU A 339 -1.33 -8.22 -9.48
C LEU A 339 -2.71 -8.71 -9.04
N LEU A 340 -3.21 -8.20 -7.91
CA LEU A 340 -4.55 -8.44 -7.40
C LEU A 340 -5.48 -7.29 -7.76
N ILE A 341 -6.65 -7.59 -8.32
CA ILE A 341 -7.64 -6.57 -8.63
C ILE A 341 -9.07 -7.12 -8.62
N GLY A 342 -9.97 -6.38 -7.98
CA GLY A 342 -11.39 -6.68 -7.89
C GLY A 342 -12.22 -5.94 -8.95
N ASN A 343 -13.41 -6.45 -9.27
CA ASN A 343 -14.34 -5.76 -10.16
C ASN A 343 -15.80 -5.84 -9.67
N ARG A 344 -16.67 -5.06 -10.32
CA ARG A 344 -18.12 -5.01 -10.02
C ARG A 344 -18.92 -6.18 -10.60
N GLY A 345 -18.29 -7.07 -11.36
CA GLY A 345 -18.86 -8.36 -11.76
C GLY A 345 -18.76 -9.43 -10.66
N GLY A 346 -18.16 -9.09 -9.52
CA GLY A 346 -17.87 -10.01 -8.44
C GLY A 346 -16.68 -10.93 -8.71
N GLY A 347 -15.73 -10.47 -9.52
CA GLY A 347 -14.45 -11.14 -9.70
C GLY A 347 -13.37 -10.53 -8.81
N LEU A 348 -12.54 -11.40 -8.21
CA LEU A 348 -11.19 -11.05 -7.75
C LEU A 348 -10.19 -11.80 -8.62
N TYR A 349 -9.29 -11.07 -9.25
CA TYR A 349 -8.31 -11.59 -10.20
C TYR A 349 -6.91 -11.50 -9.63
N ALA A 350 -6.13 -12.56 -9.81
CA ALA A 350 -4.69 -12.56 -9.66
C ALA A 350 -4.07 -12.73 -11.04
N LEU A 351 -3.39 -11.69 -11.52
CA LEU A 351 -2.70 -11.68 -12.81
C LEU A 351 -1.19 -11.72 -12.60
N ASN A 352 -0.46 -12.25 -13.54
CA ASN A 352 0.97 -12.03 -13.62
C ASN A 352 1.22 -10.55 -13.97
N ALA A 353 1.94 -9.81 -13.13
CA ALA A 353 2.12 -8.37 -13.28
C ALA A 353 2.89 -7.98 -14.55
N ALA A 354 3.84 -8.82 -14.97
CA ALA A 354 4.66 -8.55 -16.15
C ALA A 354 3.91 -8.76 -17.48
N THR A 355 2.95 -9.69 -17.51
CA THR A 355 2.33 -10.16 -18.77
C THR A 355 0.82 -9.96 -18.84
N GLY A 356 0.15 -9.66 -17.72
CA GLY A 356 -1.31 -9.55 -17.64
C GLY A 356 -2.04 -10.90 -17.71
N THR A 357 -1.34 -12.04 -17.74
CA THR A 357 -1.98 -13.36 -17.84
C THR A 357 -2.65 -13.76 -16.53
N LEU A 358 -3.83 -14.35 -16.61
CA LEU A 358 -4.58 -14.82 -15.44
C LEU A 358 -3.89 -15.99 -14.74
N ASN A 359 -3.46 -15.80 -13.49
CA ASN A 359 -2.99 -16.89 -12.61
C ASN A 359 -4.19 -17.61 -12.00
N TRP A 360 -5.09 -16.84 -11.38
CA TRP A 360 -6.35 -17.36 -10.85
C TRP A 360 -7.42 -16.28 -10.72
N ARG A 361 -8.69 -16.72 -10.64
CA ARG A 361 -9.82 -15.87 -10.27
C ARG A 361 -10.70 -16.52 -9.21
N LEU A 362 -11.33 -15.70 -8.39
CA LEU A 362 -12.40 -16.06 -7.46
C LEU A 362 -13.68 -15.32 -7.81
N TYR A 363 -14.81 -16.00 -7.61
CA TYR A 363 -16.14 -15.42 -7.76
C TYR A 363 -16.73 -15.10 -6.39
N PHE A 364 -17.08 -13.83 -6.17
CA PHE A 364 -17.66 -13.28 -4.95
C PHE A 364 -19.20 -13.31 -5.02
N TRP A 365 -19.75 -14.34 -5.69
CA TRP A 365 -21.16 -14.69 -5.62
C TRP A 365 -22.12 -13.53 -5.94
N GLY A 366 -21.72 -12.68 -6.90
CA GLY A 366 -22.46 -11.51 -7.37
C GLY A 366 -22.18 -10.21 -6.61
N SER A 367 -21.46 -10.25 -5.50
CA SER A 367 -21.07 -9.05 -4.76
C SER A 367 -19.91 -8.33 -5.44
N TRP A 368 -19.98 -7.01 -5.51
CA TRP A 368 -18.86 -6.20 -5.96
C TRP A 368 -17.63 -6.36 -5.06
N VAL A 369 -16.45 -6.34 -5.68
CA VAL A 369 -15.13 -6.37 -5.03
C VAL A 369 -14.45 -5.03 -5.31
N GLU A 370 -14.79 -4.02 -4.51
CA GLU A 370 -14.26 -2.66 -4.63
C GLU A 370 -13.19 -2.34 -3.60
N SER A 371 -13.16 -3.12 -2.50
CA SER A 371 -12.13 -3.02 -1.48
C SER A 371 -10.76 -3.29 -2.09
N THR A 372 -9.79 -2.45 -1.72
CA THR A 372 -8.40 -2.68 -2.09
C THR A 372 -7.87 -3.88 -1.28
N PRO A 373 -7.32 -4.92 -1.91
CA PRO A 373 -6.75 -6.05 -1.19
C PRO A 373 -5.53 -5.63 -0.37
N VAL A 374 -5.31 -6.24 0.78
CA VAL A 374 -4.03 -6.17 1.51
C VAL A 374 -3.40 -7.55 1.52
N VAL A 375 -2.08 -7.63 1.33
CA VAL A 375 -1.33 -8.89 1.34
C VAL A 375 -0.34 -8.89 2.49
N ALA A 376 -0.36 -9.95 3.29
CA ALA A 376 0.63 -10.20 4.33
C ALA A 376 0.78 -11.73 4.53
N ASP A 377 2.01 -12.22 4.68
CA ASP A 377 2.34 -13.64 4.87
C ASP A 377 1.79 -14.57 3.78
N GLY A 378 1.75 -14.09 2.53
CA GLY A 378 1.15 -14.83 1.40
C GLY A 378 -0.37 -15.00 1.49
N ILE A 379 -1.04 -14.21 2.34
CA ILE A 379 -2.49 -14.19 2.51
C ILE A 379 -3.02 -12.83 2.07
N VAL A 380 -4.03 -12.87 1.21
CA VAL A 380 -4.80 -11.72 0.74
C VAL A 380 -6.00 -11.52 1.66
N TYR A 381 -6.16 -10.33 2.23
CA TYR A 381 -7.37 -9.92 2.94
C TYR A 381 -8.11 -8.86 2.13
N VAL A 382 -9.41 -9.05 1.96
CA VAL A 382 -10.21 -8.16 1.11
C VAL A 382 -11.67 -8.11 1.59
N GLY A 383 -12.24 -6.92 1.54
CA GLY A 383 -13.66 -6.67 1.75
C GLY A 383 -14.51 -6.93 0.51
N SER A 384 -15.81 -7.00 0.71
CA SER A 384 -16.82 -7.10 -0.34
C SER A 384 -18.03 -6.22 -0.02
N SER A 385 -18.73 -5.77 -1.05
CA SER A 385 -19.95 -4.96 -0.89
C SER A 385 -21.09 -5.82 -0.33
N ASP A 386 -21.87 -6.46 -1.19
CA ASP A 386 -23.17 -7.05 -0.81
C ASP A 386 -23.03 -8.40 -0.11
N LEU A 387 -21.88 -9.06 -0.30
CA LEU A 387 -21.50 -10.24 0.49
C LEU A 387 -21.30 -9.88 1.98
N ARG A 388 -21.07 -8.60 2.30
CA ARG A 388 -20.79 -8.05 3.64
C ARG A 388 -19.70 -8.78 4.41
N ARG A 389 -18.70 -9.28 3.68
CA ARG A 389 -17.65 -10.16 4.22
C ARG A 389 -16.27 -9.58 4.03
N VAL A 390 -15.44 -9.81 5.03
CA VAL A 390 -13.98 -9.82 4.90
C VAL A 390 -13.54 -11.26 4.65
N SER A 391 -12.64 -11.44 3.69
CA SER A 391 -12.13 -12.75 3.28
C SER A 391 -10.62 -12.81 3.47
N ALA A 392 -10.10 -13.95 3.92
CA ALA A 392 -8.68 -14.29 3.80
C ALA A 392 -8.49 -15.38 2.74
N ILE A 393 -7.56 -15.16 1.82
CA ILE A 393 -7.36 -15.98 0.62
C ILE A 393 -5.87 -16.25 0.46
N ASN A 394 -5.48 -17.48 0.15
CA ASN A 394 -4.10 -17.79 -0.15
C ASN A 394 -3.68 -17.13 -1.49
N LEU A 395 -2.62 -16.32 -1.47
CA LEU A 395 -2.14 -15.58 -2.65
C LEU A 395 -1.73 -16.52 -3.80
N LYS A 396 -1.13 -17.67 -3.48
CA LYS A 396 -0.52 -18.56 -4.47
C LYS A 396 -1.56 -19.20 -5.39
N ASP A 397 -2.67 -19.65 -4.83
CA ASP A 397 -3.64 -20.50 -5.54
C ASP A 397 -5.08 -19.99 -5.48
N GLY A 398 -5.35 -18.94 -4.69
CA GLY A 398 -6.68 -18.37 -4.52
C GLY A 398 -7.60 -19.24 -3.67
N VAL A 399 -7.09 -20.18 -2.87
CA VAL A 399 -7.92 -20.94 -1.92
C VAL A 399 -8.43 -20.00 -0.83
N VAL A 400 -9.74 -20.01 -0.59
CA VAL A 400 -10.36 -19.23 0.49
C VAL A 400 -10.05 -19.92 1.82
N LEU A 401 -9.35 -19.21 2.72
CA LEU A 401 -9.02 -19.70 4.06
C LEU A 401 -10.18 -19.50 5.03
N TRP A 402 -10.78 -18.30 5.01
CA TRP A 402 -11.99 -17.99 5.77
C TRP A 402 -12.72 -16.79 5.16
N ARG A 403 -14.03 -16.68 5.46
CA ARG A 403 -14.85 -15.50 5.19
C ARG A 403 -15.77 -15.20 6.36
N SER A 404 -15.75 -13.95 6.81
CA SER A 404 -16.47 -13.53 8.00
C SER A 404 -17.43 -12.41 7.68
N ASP A 405 -18.70 -12.64 8.00
CA ASP A 405 -19.74 -11.62 7.88
C ASP A 405 -19.50 -10.52 8.92
N VAL A 406 -19.25 -9.30 8.45
CA VAL A 406 -19.10 -8.10 9.30
C VAL A 406 -20.34 -7.20 9.27
N TYR A 407 -21.38 -7.69 8.62
CA TYR A 407 -22.76 -7.21 8.58
C TYR A 407 -23.00 -5.89 7.85
N GLY A 408 -22.00 -5.31 7.20
CA GLY A 408 -22.11 -4.06 6.43
C GLY A 408 -21.24 -4.09 5.18
N TRP A 409 -21.41 -3.07 4.33
CA TRP A 409 -20.58 -2.90 3.13
C TRP A 409 -19.13 -2.63 3.53
N THR A 410 -18.22 -3.49 3.10
CA THR A 410 -16.79 -3.34 3.38
C THR A 410 -16.07 -2.79 2.15
N TRP A 411 -16.21 -1.48 1.93
CA TRP A 411 -15.56 -0.82 0.79
C TRP A 411 -14.11 -0.41 1.07
N GLY A 412 -13.81 -0.02 2.31
CA GLY A 412 -12.45 0.33 2.72
C GLY A 412 -11.49 -0.86 2.67
N THR A 413 -10.19 -0.55 2.68
CA THR A 413 -9.12 -1.53 2.82
C THR A 413 -9.12 -2.07 4.25
N PRO A 414 -9.08 -3.39 4.49
CA PRO A 414 -8.88 -3.93 5.82
C PRO A 414 -7.50 -3.53 6.37
N LEU A 415 -7.44 -3.14 7.64
CA LEU A 415 -6.19 -2.86 8.35
C LEU A 415 -5.72 -4.13 9.06
N LEU A 416 -4.44 -4.46 8.93
CA LEU A 416 -3.84 -5.64 9.55
C LEU A 416 -2.93 -5.26 10.73
N THR A 417 -2.92 -6.12 11.75
CA THR A 417 -1.84 -6.24 12.73
C THR A 417 -1.35 -7.69 12.72
N ASP A 418 -0.34 -8.01 13.55
CA ASP A 418 0.16 -9.38 13.67
C ASP A 418 -0.95 -10.39 14.00
N GLN A 419 -1.90 -9.97 14.84
CA GLN A 419 -2.93 -10.85 15.37
C GLN A 419 -4.33 -10.57 14.84
N HIS A 420 -4.59 -9.37 14.32
CA HIS A 420 -5.95 -8.93 14.07
C HIS A 420 -6.16 -8.28 12.70
N VAL A 421 -7.42 -8.30 12.27
CA VAL A 421 -7.92 -7.55 11.12
C VAL A 421 -8.96 -6.57 11.62
N TYR A 422 -8.78 -5.29 11.28
CA TYR A 422 -9.75 -4.25 11.48
C TYR A 422 -10.48 -3.96 10.17
N ALA A 423 -11.81 -4.04 10.21
CA ALA A 423 -12.66 -3.84 9.05
C ALA A 423 -13.71 -2.78 9.35
N ALA A 424 -13.71 -1.74 8.52
CA ALA A 424 -14.75 -0.73 8.49
C ALA A 424 -15.93 -1.22 7.65
N SER A 425 -17.15 -0.96 8.11
CA SER A 425 -18.35 -1.20 7.34
C SER A 425 -19.33 -0.03 7.35
N ALA A 426 -19.96 0.20 6.21
CA ALA A 426 -21.09 1.10 6.04
C ALA A 426 -22.42 0.34 6.10
N GLY A 427 -23.45 1.01 6.59
CA GLY A 427 -24.83 0.53 6.61
C GLY A 427 -25.66 1.25 5.55
N GLY A 428 -26.81 0.68 5.21
CA GLY A 428 -27.78 1.36 4.35
C GLY A 428 -29.21 0.87 4.53
N THR A 429 -30.14 1.81 4.40
CA THR A 429 -31.57 1.55 4.58
C THR A 429 -32.43 2.49 3.70
N PRO A 430 -33.47 1.98 3.01
CA PRO A 430 -33.78 0.56 2.81
C PRO A 430 -32.80 -0.11 1.82
N TYR A 431 -32.41 -1.36 2.03
CA TYR A 431 -31.66 -2.14 1.04
C TYR A 431 -32.12 -3.59 1.10
N PHE A 432 -32.10 -4.30 -0.03
CA PHE A 432 -32.65 -5.67 -0.10
C PHE A 432 -31.86 -6.65 0.78
N VAL A 433 -30.55 -6.41 0.98
CA VAL A 433 -29.76 -7.04 2.04
C VAL A 433 -29.61 -6.06 3.20
N LYS A 434 -29.98 -6.48 4.42
CA LYS A 434 -29.76 -5.65 5.61
C LYS A 434 -28.26 -5.44 5.85
N HIS A 435 -27.82 -4.19 5.82
CA HIS A 435 -26.47 -3.78 6.18
C HIS A 435 -26.49 -2.91 7.45
N VAL A 436 -25.54 -3.14 8.35
CA VAL A 436 -25.32 -2.34 9.56
C VAL A 436 -23.86 -1.91 9.63
N ALA A 437 -23.67 -0.67 10.06
CA ALA A 437 -22.36 -0.07 10.07
C ALA A 437 -21.60 -0.30 11.38
N ALA A 438 -20.34 -0.67 11.27
CA ALA A 438 -19.45 -0.86 12.42
C ALA A 438 -17.99 -0.77 12.01
N LEU A 439 -17.13 -0.45 12.98
CA LEU A 439 -15.75 -0.93 12.96
C LEU A 439 -15.75 -2.32 13.62
N SER A 440 -15.13 -3.31 12.98
CA SER A 440 -15.07 -4.68 13.48
C SER A 440 -13.62 -5.14 13.62
N LYS A 441 -13.31 -5.85 14.70
CA LYS A 441 -12.02 -6.51 14.93
C LYS A 441 -12.19 -8.01 14.83
N LEU A 442 -11.34 -8.64 14.03
CA LEU A 442 -11.35 -10.07 13.76
C LEU A 442 -10.00 -10.67 14.14
N ASP A 443 -10.01 -11.92 14.60
CA ASP A 443 -8.80 -12.74 14.69
C ASP A 443 -8.26 -13.00 13.28
N ARG A 444 -7.00 -12.65 13.03
CA ARG A 444 -6.40 -12.69 11.69
C ARG A 444 -6.26 -14.10 11.12
N LYS A 445 -6.04 -15.10 11.98
CA LYS A 445 -5.83 -16.49 11.57
C LYS A 445 -7.14 -17.20 11.23
N THR A 446 -8.18 -16.95 12.01
CA THR A 446 -9.45 -17.70 11.95
C THR A 446 -10.59 -16.89 11.33
N GLY A 447 -10.45 -15.58 11.22
CA GLY A 447 -11.51 -14.67 10.81
C GLY A 447 -12.59 -14.47 11.89
N ARG A 448 -12.46 -15.04 13.09
CA ARG A 448 -13.49 -14.93 14.13
C ARG A 448 -13.67 -13.47 14.55
N LEU A 449 -14.89 -12.94 14.49
CA LEU A 449 -15.18 -11.61 15.02
C LEU A 449 -14.97 -11.61 16.54
N LEU A 450 -14.16 -10.65 17.02
CA LEU A 450 -13.81 -10.49 18.43
C LEU A 450 -14.55 -9.33 19.07
N GLN A 451 -14.56 -8.17 18.39
CA GLN A 451 -15.19 -6.94 18.87
C GLN A 451 -15.87 -6.19 17.74
N ARG A 452 -16.89 -5.40 18.08
CA ARG A 452 -17.55 -4.48 17.15
C ARG A 452 -17.86 -3.16 17.82
N TRP A 453 -17.58 -2.06 17.14
CA TRP A 453 -18.03 -0.70 17.48
C TRP A 453 -19.13 -0.32 16.51
N PRO A 454 -20.41 -0.47 16.90
CA PRO A 454 -21.53 -0.04 16.05
C PRO A 454 -21.44 1.46 15.78
N MET A 455 -21.59 1.85 14.52
CA MET A 455 -21.71 3.26 14.16
C MET A 455 -23.20 3.66 14.18
N PRO A 456 -23.54 4.81 14.78
CA PRO A 456 -24.93 5.20 14.97
C PRO A 456 -25.61 5.44 13.62
N ASP A 457 -26.78 4.83 13.45
CA ASP A 457 -27.67 5.15 12.33
C ASP A 457 -28.20 6.58 12.51
N THR A 458 -27.91 7.43 11.54
CA THR A 458 -28.30 8.85 11.57
C THR A 458 -29.57 9.14 10.75
N GLY A 459 -30.23 8.11 10.24
CA GLY A 459 -31.47 8.23 9.46
C GLY A 459 -31.26 8.62 7.98
N GLY A 460 -30.00 8.67 7.52
CA GLY A 460 -29.66 8.80 6.11
C GLY A 460 -29.80 7.48 5.35
N HIS A 461 -29.73 7.53 4.01
CA HIS A 461 -29.71 6.32 3.19
C HIS A 461 -28.51 5.41 3.48
N GLN A 462 -27.42 6.00 3.99
CA GLN A 462 -26.20 5.33 4.39
C GLN A 462 -25.56 6.01 5.60
N TRP A 463 -24.81 5.22 6.35
CA TRP A 463 -24.12 5.67 7.57
C TRP A 463 -22.91 4.80 7.91
N GLY A 464 -22.06 5.29 8.81
CA GLY A 464 -20.87 4.61 9.33
C GLY A 464 -19.61 4.86 8.52
N ILE A 465 -18.82 3.83 8.19
CA ILE A 465 -17.46 4.04 7.67
C ILE A 465 -17.34 3.50 6.25
N ALA A 466 -17.14 4.39 5.28
CA ALA A 466 -16.88 4.04 3.89
C ALA A 466 -15.39 3.78 3.62
N GLY A 467 -14.52 4.65 4.16
CA GLY A 467 -13.07 4.59 3.97
C GLY A 467 -12.37 3.53 4.82
N SER A 468 -11.04 3.52 4.75
CA SER A 468 -10.20 2.54 5.45
C SER A 468 -9.88 2.98 6.89
N PRO A 469 -9.86 2.06 7.88
CA PRO A 469 -9.23 2.33 9.16
C PRO A 469 -7.71 2.48 9.01
N VAL A 470 -7.10 3.36 9.80
CA VAL A 470 -5.65 3.57 9.84
C VAL A 470 -5.16 3.53 11.28
N LEU A 471 -3.99 2.95 11.51
CA LEU A 471 -3.37 2.89 12.83
C LEU A 471 -2.11 3.76 12.86
N SER A 472 -1.96 4.55 13.92
CA SER A 472 -0.80 5.40 14.14
C SER A 472 -0.37 5.29 15.59
N GLY A 473 0.77 4.63 15.83
CA GLY A 473 1.19 4.24 17.17
C GLY A 473 0.07 3.47 17.87
N ASN A 474 -0.38 3.99 19.02
CA ASN A 474 -1.44 3.34 19.81
C ASN A 474 -2.84 3.94 19.61
N THR A 475 -3.12 4.52 18.44
CA THR A 475 -4.39 5.14 18.10
C THR A 475 -4.92 4.63 16.76
N LEU A 476 -6.08 3.98 16.79
CA LEU A 476 -6.84 3.56 15.61
C LEU A 476 -7.77 4.69 15.16
N VAL A 477 -7.63 5.11 13.91
CA VAL A 477 -8.29 6.27 13.33
C VAL A 477 -9.26 5.83 12.24
N VAL A 478 -10.50 6.32 12.33
CA VAL A 478 -11.54 6.08 11.32
C VAL A 478 -12.34 7.35 11.06
N ALA A 479 -12.76 7.56 9.82
CA ALA A 479 -13.64 8.66 9.45
C ALA A 479 -15.02 8.12 9.07
N SER A 480 -16.07 8.72 9.62
CA SER A 480 -17.44 8.31 9.37
C SER A 480 -18.10 9.20 8.31
N ILE A 481 -19.04 8.62 7.56
CA ILE A 481 -19.85 9.27 6.51
C ILE A 481 -20.59 10.49 7.08
N GLU A 482 -20.90 10.51 8.36
CA GLU A 482 -21.52 11.63 9.08
C GLU A 482 -20.57 12.83 9.30
N GLY A 483 -19.33 12.73 8.85
CA GLY A 483 -18.37 13.83 8.91
C GLY A 483 -17.59 13.91 10.21
N SER A 484 -17.33 12.77 10.85
CA SER A 484 -16.55 12.72 12.08
C SER A 484 -15.29 11.87 11.91
N LEU A 485 -14.15 12.38 12.37
CA LEU A 485 -12.94 11.61 12.59
C LEU A 485 -12.91 11.13 14.04
N TYR A 486 -12.59 9.87 14.26
CA TYR A 486 -12.50 9.25 15.58
C TYR A 486 -11.09 8.71 15.81
N GLY A 487 -10.56 8.90 17.01
CA GLY A 487 -9.35 8.24 17.49
C GLY A 487 -9.66 7.28 18.62
N PHE A 488 -9.63 5.98 18.34
CA PHE A 488 -9.82 4.92 19.33
C PHE A 488 -8.47 4.48 19.92
N PRO A 489 -8.41 4.09 21.21
CA PRO A 489 -7.26 3.37 21.72
C PRO A 489 -7.03 2.09 20.92
N ASN A 490 -5.78 1.85 20.54
CA ASN A 490 -5.36 0.53 20.10
C ASN A 490 -4.72 -0.22 21.29
N GLU A 491 -4.82 -1.54 21.28
CA GLU A 491 -4.17 -2.44 22.25
C GLU A 491 -3.34 -3.54 21.53
N ASP A 492 -3.34 -3.56 20.19
CA ASP A 492 -2.86 -4.68 19.36
C ASP A 492 -1.44 -4.53 18.82
N GLY A 493 -0.64 -3.61 19.36
CA GLY A 493 0.68 -3.28 18.80
C GLY A 493 0.57 -2.43 17.53
N GLU A 494 1.65 -2.31 16.75
CA GLU A 494 1.64 -1.50 15.52
C GLU A 494 0.89 -2.20 14.38
N ALA A 495 0.54 -1.44 13.35
CA ALA A 495 0.02 -2.05 12.12
C ALA A 495 1.12 -2.93 11.54
N THR A 496 0.76 -4.13 11.08
CA THR A 496 1.60 -4.78 10.09
C THR A 496 1.43 -3.95 8.83
N ASP A 497 2.45 -3.20 8.45
CA ASP A 497 2.41 -2.36 7.26
C ASP A 497 1.79 -3.16 6.12
N VAL A 498 0.65 -2.67 5.62
CA VAL A 498 0.23 -3.01 4.27
C VAL A 498 1.37 -2.56 3.39
N PRO A 499 1.98 -3.43 2.58
CA PRO A 499 2.96 -2.98 1.61
C PRO A 499 2.22 -2.06 0.63
N THR A 500 2.26 -0.75 0.89
CA THR A 500 2.12 0.26 -0.15
C THR A 500 3.39 0.15 -0.97
N SER A 501 3.47 -0.89 -1.81
CA SER A 501 4.58 -1.17 -2.74
C SER A 501 5.96 -0.72 -2.24
N LYS A 502 6.58 -1.39 -1.27
CA LYS A 502 7.97 -1.09 -0.91
C LYS A 502 8.76 -2.35 -0.58
N SER A 503 9.00 -3.18 -1.59
CA SER A 503 10.09 -4.15 -1.55
C SER A 503 11.24 -3.64 -2.42
N GLY A 504 11.84 -2.53 -2.00
CA GLY A 504 12.98 -1.90 -2.66
C GLY A 504 12.75 -1.40 -4.09
N VAL A 505 13.71 -0.63 -4.58
CA VAL A 505 13.82 -0.13 -5.95
C VAL A 505 14.81 -1.03 -6.68
N ALA A 506 14.38 -1.72 -7.74
CA ALA A 506 15.29 -2.50 -8.56
C ALA A 506 16.32 -1.57 -9.22
N VAL A 507 17.61 -1.79 -8.93
CA VAL A 507 18.74 -1.01 -9.48
C VAL A 507 19.27 -1.69 -10.73
N ALA A 508 19.39 -3.02 -10.68
CA ALA A 508 19.72 -3.89 -11.79
C ALA A 508 19.12 -5.29 -11.53
N THR A 509 19.20 -6.19 -12.51
CA THR A 509 18.76 -7.57 -12.31
C THR A 509 19.52 -8.21 -11.14
N GLY A 510 18.80 -8.70 -10.13
CA GLY A 510 19.37 -9.30 -8.92
C GLY A 510 19.99 -8.29 -7.95
N ILE A 511 19.77 -6.98 -8.14
CA ILE A 511 20.26 -5.94 -7.24
C ILE A 511 19.13 -4.95 -6.91
N THR A 512 18.78 -4.88 -5.64
CA THR A 512 17.67 -4.05 -5.14
C THR A 512 18.17 -3.06 -4.11
N LEU A 513 17.73 -1.80 -4.21
CA LEU A 513 17.97 -0.75 -3.23
C LEU A 513 16.79 -0.65 -2.26
N ILE A 514 17.04 -0.73 -0.97
CA ILE A 514 16.10 -0.32 0.07
C ILE A 514 16.53 1.10 0.49
N PRO A 515 15.79 2.16 0.09
CA PRO A 515 16.24 3.53 0.30
C PRO A 515 16.28 3.91 1.78
N GLY A 516 17.37 4.55 2.19
CA GLY A 516 17.48 5.20 3.48
C GLY A 516 16.62 6.47 3.56
N ALA A 517 16.34 6.95 4.78
CA ALA A 517 15.45 8.08 5.01
C ALA A 517 16.04 9.11 5.98
N PHE A 518 15.81 10.38 5.66
CA PHE A 518 16.03 11.52 6.56
C PHE A 518 14.68 12.04 7.06
N ALA A 519 14.19 11.49 8.17
CA ALA A 519 12.98 11.97 8.82
C ALA A 519 13.28 13.21 9.68
N GLN A 520 12.37 14.19 9.68
CA GLN A 520 12.58 15.42 10.43
C GLN A 520 12.65 15.14 11.93
N GLY A 521 13.75 15.59 12.57
CA GLY A 521 13.95 15.43 14.01
C GLY A 521 14.42 14.04 14.44
N ARG A 522 14.65 13.13 13.49
CA ARG A 522 15.22 11.79 13.68
C ARG A 522 16.62 11.71 13.08
N GLN A 523 17.44 10.80 13.57
CA GLN A 523 18.69 10.42 12.90
C GLN A 523 18.38 9.72 11.54
N PRO A 524 19.32 9.68 10.58
CA PRO A 524 19.04 9.05 9.29
C PRO A 524 19.22 7.51 9.31
N ASP A 525 18.65 6.86 8.31
CA ASP A 525 19.08 5.54 7.81
C ASP A 525 19.87 5.73 6.51
N GLY A 526 20.98 5.01 6.36
CA GLY A 526 21.67 4.88 5.09
C GLY A 526 20.91 3.98 4.12
N ASN A 527 21.21 4.10 2.83
CA ASN A 527 20.74 3.20 1.79
C ASN A 527 21.26 1.78 2.04
N THR A 528 20.39 0.79 1.87
CA THR A 528 20.76 -0.63 1.86
C THR A 528 20.73 -1.17 0.44
N VAL A 529 21.78 -1.88 0.02
CA VAL A 529 21.80 -2.59 -1.27
C VAL A 529 21.74 -4.09 -1.02
N VAL A 530 20.77 -4.77 -1.62
CA VAL A 530 20.62 -6.22 -1.55
C VAL A 530 21.02 -6.84 -2.89
N PHE A 531 22.02 -7.71 -2.86
CA PHE A 531 22.41 -8.53 -4.01
C PHE A 531 21.85 -9.95 -3.82
N GLU A 532 21.13 -10.42 -4.83
CA GLU A 532 20.74 -11.82 -4.93
C GLU A 532 21.95 -12.64 -5.36
N ALA A 533 22.33 -13.63 -4.55
CA ALA A 533 23.48 -14.48 -4.81
C ALA A 533 23.13 -15.97 -4.62
N PRO A 534 23.87 -16.90 -5.26
CA PRO A 534 23.52 -18.32 -5.29
C PRO A 534 23.32 -18.96 -3.90
N ASP A 535 24.10 -18.56 -2.90
CA ASP A 535 24.11 -19.16 -1.57
C ASP A 535 23.33 -18.33 -0.53
N GLY A 536 22.52 -17.36 -0.98
CA GLY A 536 21.70 -16.48 -0.15
C GLY A 536 22.02 -15.00 -0.35
N LEU A 537 21.22 -14.12 0.25
CA LEU A 537 21.30 -12.68 0.00
C LEU A 537 22.55 -12.06 0.63
N ILE A 538 23.13 -11.10 -0.08
CA ILE A 538 24.18 -10.22 0.40
C ILE A 538 23.54 -8.85 0.66
N VAL A 539 23.59 -8.41 1.91
CA VAL A 539 23.03 -7.11 2.33
C VAL A 539 24.18 -6.15 2.61
N LEU A 540 24.28 -5.10 1.82
CA LEU A 540 25.17 -3.97 2.07
C LEU A 540 24.47 -2.94 2.93
N ASP A 541 24.98 -2.73 4.14
CA ASP A 541 24.46 -1.84 5.18
C ASP A 541 23.04 -2.18 5.66
N THR A 542 22.77 -1.91 6.92
CA THR A 542 21.62 -2.50 7.65
C THR A 542 20.68 -1.48 8.30
N GLY A 543 20.96 -0.20 8.12
CA GLY A 543 20.20 0.89 8.73
C GLY A 543 20.50 1.07 10.22
N ARG A 544 19.96 2.17 10.74
CA ARG A 544 19.85 2.50 12.16
C ARG A 544 18.61 1.83 12.77
N HIS A 545 17.49 2.04 12.11
CA HIS A 545 16.17 1.85 12.68
C HIS A 545 15.65 0.43 12.52
N VAL A 546 14.77 0.04 13.44
CA VAL A 546 14.16 -1.30 13.46
C VAL A 546 13.32 -1.50 12.20
N GLU A 547 12.61 -0.45 11.81
CA GLU A 547 11.74 -0.38 10.64
C GLU A 547 12.53 -0.62 9.35
N HIS A 548 13.72 0.01 9.22
CA HIS A 548 14.60 -0.21 8.07
C HIS A 548 15.15 -1.64 8.04
N THR A 549 15.63 -2.15 9.18
CA THR A 549 16.08 -3.55 9.24
C THR A 549 14.95 -4.54 8.97
N ARG A 550 13.71 -4.23 9.36
CA ARG A 550 12.55 -5.08 9.08
C ARG A 550 12.26 -5.15 7.58
N GLN A 551 12.40 -4.04 6.84
CA GLN A 551 12.27 -4.06 5.36
C GLN A 551 13.26 -5.02 4.71
N ILE A 552 14.49 -5.14 5.24
CA ILE A 552 15.48 -6.11 4.76
C ILE A 552 15.02 -7.55 5.00
N ILE A 553 14.48 -7.81 6.21
CA ILE A 553 13.97 -9.14 6.58
C ILE A 553 12.75 -9.49 5.73
N ASP A 554 11.80 -8.57 5.57
CA ASP A 554 10.62 -8.75 4.71
C ASP A 554 11.03 -9.06 3.27
N PHE A 555 12.03 -8.34 2.75
CA PHE A 555 12.57 -8.58 1.41
C PHE A 555 13.18 -9.99 1.28
N ALA A 556 13.97 -10.42 2.27
CA ALA A 556 14.57 -11.74 2.31
C ALA A 556 13.51 -12.86 2.42
N GLU A 557 12.50 -12.66 3.25
CA GLU A 557 11.36 -13.56 3.43
C GLU A 557 10.53 -13.68 2.14
N ALA A 558 10.29 -12.57 1.43
CA ALA A 558 9.60 -12.54 0.14
C ALA A 558 10.34 -13.34 -0.95
N LEU A 559 11.67 -13.19 -1.02
CA LEU A 559 12.50 -13.96 -1.95
C LEU A 559 12.72 -15.42 -1.51
N LYS A 560 12.33 -15.77 -0.28
CA LYS A 560 12.59 -17.07 0.36
C LYS A 560 14.08 -17.43 0.35
N GLN A 561 14.93 -16.42 0.46
CA GLN A 561 16.38 -16.57 0.55
C GLN A 561 16.85 -15.97 1.87
N PRO A 562 17.63 -16.69 2.68
CA PRO A 562 18.17 -16.13 3.91
C PRO A 562 19.20 -15.05 3.59
N VAL A 563 19.37 -14.08 4.49
CA VAL A 563 20.54 -13.20 4.45
C VAL A 563 21.75 -14.00 4.87
N ALA A 564 22.66 -14.25 3.93
CA ALA A 564 23.87 -15.05 4.14
C ALA A 564 25.07 -14.16 4.49
N VAL A 565 25.11 -12.94 3.96
CA VAL A 565 26.25 -12.02 4.11
C VAL A 565 25.76 -10.63 4.44
N ILE A 566 26.41 -10.00 5.42
CA ILE A 566 26.36 -8.55 5.61
C ILE A 566 27.69 -7.97 5.12
N LEU A 567 27.63 -6.93 4.31
CA LEU A 567 28.76 -6.07 3.97
C LEU A 567 28.49 -4.73 4.64
N ASN A 568 29.38 -4.23 5.49
CA ASN A 568 29.25 -2.85 5.96
C ASN A 568 30.25 -1.99 5.19
N SER A 569 29.73 -0.97 4.50
CA SER A 569 30.53 0.01 3.77
C SER A 569 31.22 0.99 4.73
N HIS A 570 30.57 1.25 5.87
CA HIS A 570 30.89 2.32 6.79
C HIS A 570 30.52 1.94 8.24
N TRP A 571 31.04 2.70 9.22
CA TRP A 571 30.89 2.40 10.66
C TRP A 571 30.01 3.37 11.46
N HIS A 572 29.34 4.32 10.82
CA HIS A 572 28.26 5.05 11.49
C HIS A 572 27.05 4.14 11.74
N LEU A 573 26.30 4.45 12.80
CA LEU A 573 25.19 3.63 13.30
C LEU A 573 24.06 3.43 12.27
N ASP A 574 23.90 4.36 11.34
CA ASP A 574 22.96 4.30 10.22
C ASP A 574 23.29 3.28 9.14
N HIS A 575 24.44 2.59 9.25
CA HIS A 575 24.82 1.48 8.37
C HIS A 575 24.93 0.14 9.11
N ILE A 576 25.08 0.16 10.44
CA ILE A 576 25.49 -1.04 11.20
C ILE A 576 24.54 -1.43 12.35
N SER A 577 23.60 -0.59 12.76
CA SER A 577 22.76 -0.90 13.94
C SER A 577 21.77 -2.03 13.68
N GLY A 578 21.47 -2.33 12.42
CA GLY A 578 20.70 -3.50 12.03
C GLY A 578 21.47 -4.83 12.13
N ASN A 579 22.81 -4.80 12.21
CA ASN A 579 23.65 -6.01 12.25
C ASN A 579 23.23 -7.00 13.35
N PRO A 580 23.07 -6.60 14.63
CA PRO A 580 22.71 -7.53 15.70
C PRO A 580 21.33 -8.17 15.47
N ARG A 581 20.38 -7.40 14.92
CA ARG A 581 19.02 -7.88 14.64
C ARG A 581 19.02 -8.89 13.51
N LEU A 582 19.75 -8.62 12.42
CA LEU A 582 19.90 -9.59 11.34
C LEU A 582 20.62 -10.85 11.81
N ARG A 583 21.66 -10.74 12.64
CA ARG A 583 22.35 -11.91 13.22
C ARG A 583 21.44 -12.78 14.08
N GLN A 584 20.51 -12.15 14.80
CA GLN A 584 19.50 -12.87 15.57
C GLN A 584 18.53 -13.64 14.64
N GLN A 585 18.13 -13.04 13.52
CA GLN A 585 17.22 -13.66 12.55
C GLN A 585 17.90 -14.74 11.69
N TYR A 586 19.15 -14.53 11.30
CA TYR A 586 19.94 -15.43 10.47
C TYR A 586 21.26 -15.80 11.18
N PRO A 587 21.25 -16.78 12.10
CA PRO A 587 22.41 -17.10 12.94
C PRO A 587 23.66 -17.57 12.17
N THR A 588 23.50 -18.02 10.92
CA THR A 588 24.59 -18.47 10.06
C THR A 588 25.19 -17.34 9.21
N LEU A 589 24.62 -16.13 9.27
CA LEU A 589 25.10 -15.01 8.48
C LEU A 589 26.52 -14.62 8.90
N ARG A 590 27.31 -14.14 7.93
CA ARG A 590 28.66 -13.60 8.19
C ARG A 590 28.72 -12.13 7.80
N ALA A 591 29.23 -11.30 8.69
CA ALA A 591 29.48 -9.88 8.43
C ALA A 591 30.93 -9.64 7.98
N TYR A 592 31.10 -8.79 6.98
CA TYR A 592 32.39 -8.39 6.42
C TYR A 592 32.45 -6.87 6.39
N ALA A 593 33.58 -6.33 6.83
CA ALA A 593 33.81 -4.89 6.82
C ALA A 593 35.29 -4.58 7.02
N SER A 594 35.67 -3.30 7.02
CA SER A 594 37.06 -2.91 7.23
C SER A 594 37.50 -3.05 8.71
N PRO A 595 38.81 -2.98 9.02
CA PRO A 595 39.27 -2.89 10.41
C PRO A 595 38.88 -1.59 11.15
N ALA A 596 38.28 -0.60 10.47
CA ALA A 596 38.02 0.71 11.07
C ALA A 596 37.03 0.70 12.25
N ILE A 597 36.32 -0.42 12.49
CA ILE A 597 35.46 -0.57 13.67
C ILE A 597 36.24 -0.43 14.98
N GLU A 598 37.51 -0.81 15.04
CA GLU A 598 38.32 -0.62 16.27
C GLU A 598 38.44 0.85 16.62
N GLY A 599 38.87 1.66 15.64
CA GLY A 599 38.99 3.11 15.78
C GLY A 599 37.64 3.76 16.03
N ALA A 600 36.57 3.28 15.39
CA ALA A 600 35.21 3.78 15.62
C ALA A 600 34.75 3.53 17.07
N MET A 601 34.87 2.29 17.56
CA MET A 601 34.45 1.88 18.90
C MET A 601 35.30 2.50 20.01
N ALA A 602 36.61 2.65 19.80
CA ALA A 602 37.48 3.35 20.75
C ALA A 602 37.38 4.89 20.63
N GLY A 603 36.90 5.38 19.49
CA GLY A 603 36.93 6.78 19.09
C GLY A 603 35.58 7.46 19.15
N PHE A 604 34.93 7.63 18.00
CA PHE A 604 33.74 8.48 17.87
C PHE A 604 32.48 7.81 18.42
N LEU A 605 32.32 6.49 18.33
CA LEU A 605 31.18 5.77 18.92
C LEU A 605 31.25 5.79 20.45
N ALA A 606 32.44 5.64 21.04
CA ALA A 606 32.63 5.80 22.49
C ALA A 606 32.20 7.20 22.98
N ARG A 607 32.57 8.25 22.23
CA ARG A 607 32.14 9.64 22.53
C ARG A 607 30.64 9.81 22.34
N SER A 608 30.08 9.35 21.23
CA SER A 608 28.64 9.39 20.96
C SER A 608 27.83 8.72 22.08
N ARG A 609 28.30 7.58 22.61
CA ARG A 609 27.70 6.95 23.78
C ARG A 609 27.74 7.84 25.03
N LEU A 610 28.87 8.46 25.34
CA LEU A 610 29.01 9.35 26.50
C LEU A 610 28.13 10.60 26.37
N ASP A 611 28.09 11.19 25.17
CA ASP A 611 27.25 12.35 24.86
C ASP A 611 25.77 11.99 24.96
N GLY A 612 25.38 10.81 24.47
CA GLY A 612 24.03 10.28 24.62
C GLY A 612 23.64 10.06 26.08
N LEU A 613 24.52 9.47 26.90
CA LEU A 613 24.29 9.31 28.34
C LEU A 613 24.19 10.65 29.07
N ALA A 614 24.93 11.68 28.63
CA ALA A 614 24.83 13.03 29.17
C ALA A 614 23.52 13.70 28.75
N PHE A 615 23.11 13.54 27.49
CA PHE A 615 21.84 14.03 26.95
C PHE A 615 20.63 13.45 27.71
N LEU A 616 20.63 12.14 27.98
CA LEU A 616 19.54 11.46 28.70
C LEU A 616 19.36 11.88 30.16
N LYS A 617 20.32 12.60 30.76
CA LYS A 617 20.18 13.18 32.12
C LYS A 617 19.31 14.43 32.13
N GLN A 618 19.13 15.08 30.98
CA GLN A 618 18.32 16.27 30.86
C GLN A 618 16.90 15.88 30.39
N PRO A 619 15.84 16.52 30.90
CA PRO A 619 14.51 16.34 30.33
C PRO A 619 14.52 16.86 28.89
N GLY A 620 13.91 16.11 27.97
CA GLY A 620 13.92 16.43 26.55
C GLY A 620 12.81 15.70 25.82
N ASP A 621 12.79 15.85 24.50
CA ASP A 621 11.79 15.22 23.65
C ASP A 621 11.82 13.68 23.79
N PRO A 622 10.68 13.02 24.10
CA PRO A 622 10.65 11.58 24.34
C PRO A 622 11.10 10.73 23.15
N ILE A 623 10.87 11.20 21.91
CA ILE A 623 11.25 10.49 20.68
C ILE A 623 12.77 10.54 20.53
N GLN A 624 13.37 11.73 20.65
CA GLN A 624 14.82 11.88 20.60
C GLN A 624 15.52 11.11 21.74
N GLN A 625 14.94 11.11 22.94
CA GLN A 625 15.49 10.28 24.03
C GLN A 625 15.39 8.79 23.75
N ALA A 626 14.35 8.32 23.06
CA ALA A 626 14.24 6.91 22.66
C ALA A 626 15.28 6.55 21.59
N GLU A 627 15.52 7.42 20.62
CA GLU A 627 16.58 7.24 19.61
C GLU A 627 17.96 7.15 20.26
N VAL A 628 18.29 8.10 21.14
CA VAL A 628 19.58 8.09 21.86
C VAL A 628 19.74 6.83 22.71
N ARG A 629 18.66 6.33 23.33
CA ARG A 629 18.69 5.03 24.03
C ARG A 629 18.97 3.87 23.08
N ALA A 630 18.38 3.85 21.90
CA ALA A 630 18.59 2.81 20.88
C ALA A 630 20.02 2.85 20.31
N ASP A 631 20.57 4.04 20.08
CA ASP A 631 21.96 4.23 19.65
C ASP A 631 22.94 3.70 20.69
N ILE A 632 22.75 4.07 21.97
CA ILE A 632 23.55 3.56 23.08
C ILE A 632 23.47 2.03 23.14
N ALA A 633 22.27 1.46 23.08
CA ALA A 633 22.07 0.02 23.11
C ALA A 633 22.77 -0.68 21.92
N SER A 634 22.77 -0.05 20.75
CA SER A 634 23.46 -0.56 19.56
C SER A 634 24.97 -0.58 19.78
N ILE A 635 25.56 0.53 20.26
CA ILE A 635 26.99 0.60 20.62
C ILE A 635 27.34 -0.43 21.70
N GLU A 636 26.48 -0.59 22.69
CA GLU A 636 26.67 -1.53 23.81
C GLU A 636 26.50 -3.00 23.43
N SER A 637 25.92 -3.30 22.25
CA SER A 637 25.90 -4.67 21.73
C SER A 637 27.29 -5.21 21.41
N GLY A 638 28.31 -4.33 21.37
CA GLY A 638 29.72 -4.67 21.47
C GLY A 638 30.14 -5.65 20.38
N PRO A 639 30.56 -6.90 20.72
CA PRO A 639 30.99 -7.90 19.74
C PRO A 639 30.00 -8.15 18.60
N ALA A 640 28.70 -7.94 18.80
CA ALA A 640 27.69 -8.15 17.76
C ALA A 640 27.78 -7.17 16.59
N LEU A 641 28.37 -5.98 16.80
CA LEU A 641 28.65 -5.00 15.74
C LEU A 641 29.91 -5.34 14.94
N TYR A 642 30.83 -6.14 15.48
CA TYR A 642 32.09 -6.44 14.81
C TYR A 642 31.86 -7.35 13.60
N PRO A 643 32.67 -7.18 12.53
CA PRO A 643 32.63 -8.07 11.39
C PRO A 643 33.29 -9.40 11.76
N ASP A 644 32.78 -10.49 11.19
CA ASP A 644 33.42 -11.82 11.32
C ASP A 644 34.69 -11.89 10.46
N VAL A 645 34.77 -11.08 9.41
CA VAL A 645 35.91 -11.02 8.49
C VAL A 645 36.28 -9.57 8.20
N ARG A 646 37.56 -9.27 8.37
CA ARG A 646 38.12 -7.95 8.08
C ARG A 646 38.65 -7.88 6.66
N ILE A 647 38.28 -6.83 5.94
CA ILE A 647 38.77 -6.52 4.60
C ILE A 647 39.73 -5.34 4.71
N ALA A 648 41.03 -5.63 4.74
CA ALA A 648 42.08 -4.60 4.83
C ALA A 648 42.64 -4.17 3.46
N GLU A 649 42.42 -4.97 2.42
CA GLU A 649 42.97 -4.78 1.09
C GLU A 649 41.91 -4.96 0.01
N ALA A 650 41.98 -4.08 -1.00
CA ALA A 650 41.14 -4.11 -2.18
C ALA A 650 41.40 -5.38 -3.02
N GLY A 651 40.40 -5.80 -3.79
CA GLY A 651 40.49 -6.95 -4.68
C GLY A 651 39.15 -7.63 -4.92
N THR A 652 39.12 -8.56 -5.86
CA THR A 652 37.94 -9.37 -6.14
C THR A 652 37.75 -10.43 -5.06
N ARG A 653 36.53 -10.53 -4.52
CA ARG A 653 36.17 -11.48 -3.47
C ARG A 653 34.81 -12.08 -3.77
N ARG A 654 34.60 -13.31 -3.28
CA ARG A 654 33.32 -14.02 -3.42
C ARG A 654 32.54 -13.98 -2.12
N PHE A 655 31.27 -13.58 -2.20
CA PHE A 655 30.32 -13.51 -1.10
C PHE A 655 29.08 -14.28 -1.50
N ALA A 656 28.64 -15.26 -0.70
CA ALA A 656 27.47 -16.10 -1.00
C ALA A 656 27.39 -16.60 -2.46
N GLY A 657 28.53 -16.93 -3.07
CA GLY A 657 28.62 -17.39 -4.46
C GLY A 657 28.79 -16.29 -5.52
N LEU A 658 28.50 -15.02 -5.22
CA LEU A 658 28.65 -13.86 -6.11
C LEU A 658 30.05 -13.22 -5.98
N GLU A 659 30.67 -12.87 -7.11
CA GLU A 659 31.96 -12.17 -7.13
C GLU A 659 31.77 -10.66 -7.19
N LEU A 660 32.32 -9.94 -6.21
CA LEU A 660 32.32 -8.49 -6.14
C LEU A 660 33.77 -7.99 -6.15
N GLN A 661 34.02 -6.90 -6.87
CA GLN A 661 35.25 -6.13 -6.68
C GLN A 661 35.06 -5.26 -5.44
N VAL A 662 36.00 -5.35 -4.50
CA VAL A 662 35.96 -4.58 -3.26
C VAL A 662 37.09 -3.56 -3.29
N GLY A 663 36.76 -2.29 -3.05
CA GLY A 663 37.76 -1.27 -2.79
C GLY A 663 37.83 -0.90 -1.32
N VAL A 664 38.97 -0.35 -0.91
CA VAL A 664 39.24 0.11 0.44
C VAL A 664 39.70 1.56 0.36
N ALA A 665 38.86 2.48 0.81
CA ALA A 665 39.11 3.92 0.81
C ALA A 665 39.61 4.35 2.20
N LYS A 666 40.94 4.45 2.35
CA LYS A 666 41.56 4.75 3.64
C LYS A 666 41.47 6.24 3.95
N HIS A 667 41.07 6.59 5.17
CA HIS A 667 40.92 7.97 5.63
C HIS A 667 40.00 8.84 4.75
N ALA A 668 39.04 8.24 4.04
CA ALA A 668 38.15 8.95 3.13
C ALA A 668 36.95 9.54 3.88
N ALA A 669 36.03 8.71 4.35
CA ALA A 669 34.94 9.10 5.24
C ALA A 669 35.21 8.65 6.69
N THR A 670 35.81 7.47 6.88
CA THR A 670 36.42 7.00 8.13
C THR A 670 37.86 6.51 7.89
N GLU A 671 38.48 5.89 8.90
CA GLU A 671 39.81 5.27 8.79
C GLU A 671 39.93 4.30 7.60
N ALA A 672 38.86 3.58 7.24
CA ALA A 672 38.79 2.76 6.03
C ALA A 672 37.34 2.43 5.65
N ASP A 673 36.84 3.00 4.56
CA ASP A 673 35.52 2.70 4.00
C ASP A 673 35.62 1.64 2.90
N LEU A 674 34.57 0.87 2.71
CA LEU A 674 34.49 -0.12 1.63
C LEU A 674 33.48 0.32 0.57
N TRP A 675 33.85 0.12 -0.69
CA TRP A 675 32.92 0.19 -1.82
C TRP A 675 32.94 -1.11 -2.59
N PHE A 676 31.82 -1.44 -3.24
CA PHE A 676 31.59 -2.74 -3.87
C PHE A 676 31.09 -2.56 -5.29
N TYR A 677 31.70 -3.25 -6.25
CA TYR A 677 31.33 -3.20 -7.66
C TYR A 677 31.00 -4.60 -8.18
N GLU A 678 29.82 -4.75 -8.77
CA GLU A 678 29.39 -5.97 -9.44
C GLU A 678 29.58 -5.78 -10.97
N PRO A 679 30.53 -6.49 -11.59
CA PRO A 679 30.97 -6.19 -12.95
C PRO A 679 29.95 -6.55 -14.04
N ASN A 680 29.03 -7.49 -13.80
CA ASN A 680 28.09 -7.93 -14.84
C ASN A 680 26.96 -6.92 -15.06
N THR A 681 26.44 -6.35 -13.98
CA THR A 681 25.40 -5.31 -13.95
C THR A 681 25.98 -3.91 -13.99
N ARG A 682 27.30 -3.78 -13.75
CA ARG A 682 28.02 -2.50 -13.66
C ARG A 682 27.43 -1.58 -12.58
N VAL A 683 26.98 -2.16 -11.46
CA VAL A 683 26.51 -1.43 -10.28
C VAL A 683 27.64 -1.26 -9.29
N LEU A 684 27.89 0.00 -8.88
CA LEU A 684 28.85 0.38 -7.87
C LEU A 684 28.11 0.88 -6.62
N ALA A 685 28.20 0.17 -5.51
CA ALA A 685 27.71 0.64 -4.22
C ALA A 685 28.85 1.33 -3.47
N ALA A 686 28.76 2.65 -3.33
CA ALA A 686 29.85 3.48 -2.85
C ALA A 686 29.84 3.73 -1.33
N GLY A 687 28.74 3.42 -0.65
CA GLY A 687 28.55 3.76 0.76
C GLY A 687 28.73 5.26 1.01
N ASP A 688 29.23 5.60 2.19
CA ASP A 688 29.42 6.99 2.61
C ASP A 688 30.57 7.74 1.91
N LEU A 689 31.21 7.14 0.90
CA LEU A 689 32.06 7.89 -0.01
C LEU A 689 31.25 8.86 -0.88
N VAL A 690 29.95 8.59 -1.07
CA VAL A 690 29.02 9.50 -1.74
C VAL A 690 27.82 9.69 -0.83
N THR A 691 27.67 10.90 -0.30
CA THR A 691 26.55 11.24 0.58
C THR A 691 25.89 12.55 0.17
N LEU A 692 24.58 12.59 0.41
CA LEU A 692 23.72 13.74 0.28
C LEU A 692 22.91 13.91 1.59
N PRO A 693 22.54 15.14 1.96
CA PRO A 693 22.62 16.37 1.17
C PRO A 693 23.98 17.10 1.22
N ALA A 694 24.93 16.62 2.03
CA ALA A 694 26.28 17.15 2.10
C ALA A 694 27.29 16.05 2.50
N PRO A 695 28.59 16.22 2.21
CA PRO A 695 29.63 15.33 2.72
C PRO A 695 29.79 15.47 4.24
N PHE A 696 30.11 14.37 4.93
CA PHE A 696 30.23 14.31 6.39
C PHE A 696 31.69 14.33 6.83
N PHE A 697 32.22 15.50 7.15
CA PHE A 697 33.66 15.69 7.43
C PHE A 697 34.11 15.36 8.87
N ASP A 698 33.24 14.86 9.75
CA ASP A 698 33.58 14.63 11.17
C ASP A 698 34.74 13.65 11.40
N THR A 699 34.89 12.70 10.47
CA THR A 699 35.82 11.56 10.54
C THR A 699 36.68 11.40 9.29
N ALA A 700 36.60 12.36 8.36
CA ALA A 700 37.19 12.30 7.04
C ALA A 700 38.48 13.13 6.90
N CYS A 701 39.42 12.66 6.08
CA CYS A 701 40.45 13.52 5.50
C CYS A 701 39.97 14.03 4.11
N PRO A 702 39.69 15.34 3.93
CA PRO A 702 39.14 15.86 2.67
C PRO A 702 39.98 15.51 1.43
N ALA A 703 41.31 15.60 1.53
CA ALA A 703 42.21 15.27 0.43
C ALA A 703 42.20 13.78 0.07
N SER A 704 42.13 12.89 1.07
CA SER A 704 42.01 11.45 0.83
C SER A 704 40.65 11.10 0.23
N TRP A 705 39.57 11.73 0.71
CA TRP A 705 38.24 11.56 0.14
C TRP A 705 38.21 11.99 -1.33
N GLN A 706 38.76 13.16 -1.65
CA GLN A 706 38.87 13.64 -3.04
C GLN A 706 39.60 12.62 -3.94
N LYS A 707 40.72 12.07 -3.47
CA LYS A 707 41.46 11.03 -4.19
C LYS A 707 40.59 9.78 -4.42
N HIS A 708 39.87 9.30 -3.42
CA HIS A 708 39.03 8.11 -3.55
C HIS A 708 37.79 8.35 -4.43
N LEU A 709 37.23 9.57 -4.49
CA LEU A 709 36.23 9.91 -5.50
C LEU A 709 36.78 9.83 -6.93
N ALA A 710 38.06 10.19 -7.14
CA ALA A 710 38.72 10.03 -8.43
C ALA A 710 38.94 8.55 -8.79
N GLU A 711 39.24 7.71 -7.80
CA GLU A 711 39.33 6.25 -7.98
C GLU A 711 37.98 5.63 -8.36
N LEU A 712 36.89 6.04 -7.70
CA LEU A 712 35.53 5.59 -8.07
C LEU A 712 35.19 5.99 -9.51
N ASP A 713 35.56 7.21 -9.95
CA ASP A 713 35.29 7.69 -11.32
C ASP A 713 36.01 6.86 -12.40
N ALA A 714 37.10 6.18 -12.03
CA ALA A 714 37.84 5.30 -12.94
C ALA A 714 37.22 3.90 -13.06
N VAL A 715 36.27 3.53 -12.19
CA VAL A 715 35.53 2.26 -12.27
C VAL A 715 34.51 2.35 -13.41
N ASP A 716 34.40 1.29 -14.23
CA ASP A 716 33.47 1.24 -15.36
C ASP A 716 32.03 0.89 -14.95
N PHE A 717 31.44 1.71 -14.06
CA PHE A 717 30.07 1.54 -13.60
C PHE A 717 29.08 2.31 -14.48
N ALA A 718 27.86 1.78 -14.58
CA ALA A 718 26.72 2.48 -15.19
C ALA A 718 25.90 3.21 -14.11
N THR A 719 25.72 2.55 -12.97
CA THR A 719 24.90 3.02 -11.85
C THR A 719 25.69 3.00 -10.56
N LEU A 720 25.67 4.11 -9.82
CA LEU A 720 26.22 4.24 -8.48
C LEU A 720 25.10 4.36 -7.45
N VAL A 721 25.19 3.59 -6.38
CA VAL A 721 24.33 3.72 -5.20
C VAL A 721 25.11 4.41 -4.08
N PRO A 722 24.72 5.64 -3.67
CA PRO A 722 25.37 6.34 -2.57
C PRO A 722 24.94 5.77 -1.22
N GLY A 723 25.71 6.04 -0.16
CA GLY A 723 25.33 5.75 1.23
C GLY A 723 24.09 6.54 1.65
N HIS A 724 23.97 7.78 1.15
CA HIS A 724 22.79 8.63 1.33
C HIS A 724 22.40 9.35 0.04
N GLY A 725 21.12 9.33 -0.30
CA GLY A 725 20.56 10.02 -1.46
C GLY A 725 20.14 9.09 -2.61
N PRO A 726 19.70 9.65 -3.75
CA PRO A 726 19.22 8.87 -4.89
C PRO A 726 20.37 8.21 -5.67
N VAL A 727 20.06 7.14 -6.41
CA VAL A 727 20.99 6.51 -7.35
C VAL A 727 21.50 7.50 -8.40
N MET A 728 22.75 7.32 -8.81
CA MET A 728 23.45 8.21 -9.75
C MET A 728 23.89 7.45 -11.00
N SER A 729 23.77 8.08 -12.16
CA SER A 729 24.55 7.64 -13.33
C SER A 729 26.02 8.03 -13.17
N HIS A 730 26.92 7.47 -13.98
CA HIS A 730 28.33 7.90 -14.00
C HIS A 730 28.49 9.42 -14.30
N ALA A 731 27.65 9.97 -15.17
CA ALA A 731 27.65 11.41 -15.46
C ALA A 731 27.21 12.24 -14.24
N ASP A 732 26.20 11.76 -13.51
CA ASP A 732 25.73 12.39 -12.28
C ASP A 732 26.80 12.36 -11.20
N PHE A 733 27.49 11.23 -11.04
CA PHE A 733 28.62 11.12 -10.12
C PHE A 733 29.77 12.07 -10.47
N LYS A 734 30.09 12.25 -11.76
CA LYS A 734 31.10 13.25 -12.18
C LYS A 734 30.72 14.66 -11.77
N GLN A 735 29.45 15.02 -11.86
CA GLN A 735 28.95 16.32 -11.40
C GLN A 735 29.04 16.43 -9.87
N TYR A 736 28.74 15.36 -9.13
CA TYR A 736 28.90 15.33 -7.67
C TYR A 736 30.37 15.53 -7.27
N ARG A 737 31.29 14.82 -7.92
CA ARG A 737 32.74 15.00 -7.70
C ARG A 737 33.18 16.42 -8.01
N HIS A 738 32.71 16.98 -9.12
CA HIS A 738 33.02 18.37 -9.47
C HIS A 738 32.56 19.34 -8.38
N ALA A 739 31.34 19.18 -7.86
CA ALA A 739 30.82 19.99 -6.75
C ALA A 739 31.67 19.83 -5.49
N PHE A 740 32.13 18.61 -5.19
CA PHE A 740 33.02 18.33 -4.07
C PHE A 740 34.38 19.00 -4.23
N ASP A 741 34.97 18.91 -5.42
CA ASP A 741 36.24 19.57 -5.74
C ASP A 741 36.14 21.10 -5.61
N GLN A 742 35.04 21.69 -6.07
CA GLN A 742 34.78 23.13 -5.92
C GLN A 742 34.58 23.53 -4.46
N LEU A 743 33.89 22.70 -3.66
CA LEU A 743 33.70 22.92 -2.23
C LEU A 743 35.03 22.98 -1.49
N LEU A 744 35.93 22.01 -1.74
CA LEU A 744 37.27 21.99 -1.13
C LEU A 744 38.14 23.16 -1.62
N ALA A 745 38.14 23.43 -2.92
CA ALA A 745 38.90 24.55 -3.47
C ALA A 745 38.42 25.90 -2.94
N CYS A 746 37.12 26.05 -2.65
CA CYS A 746 36.57 27.23 -2.00
C CYS A 746 36.95 27.30 -0.52
N ALA A 747 37.00 26.14 0.16
CA ALA A 747 37.45 26.06 1.55
C ALA A 747 38.90 26.51 1.74
N ASP A 748 39.78 26.19 0.79
CA ASP A 748 41.20 26.60 0.78
C ASP A 748 41.43 28.09 0.46
N ARG A 749 40.41 28.78 -0.06
CA ARG A 749 40.45 30.23 -0.35
C ARG A 749 39.89 31.03 0.82
N ASP A 750 40.21 32.33 0.87
CA ASP A 750 39.64 33.29 1.82
C ASP A 750 38.17 33.67 1.51
N ASP A 751 37.48 32.92 0.64
CA ASP A 751 36.07 33.13 0.30
C ASP A 751 35.16 32.97 1.53
N ALA A 752 34.05 33.71 1.60
CA ALA A 752 33.11 33.55 2.72
C ALA A 752 32.51 32.12 2.72
N ALA A 753 32.46 31.47 3.89
CA ALA A 753 31.90 30.11 4.02
C ALA A 753 30.46 30.02 3.48
N SER A 754 29.65 31.07 3.68
CA SER A 754 28.31 31.18 3.11
C SER A 754 28.30 31.14 1.57
N SER A 755 29.30 31.73 0.91
CA SER A 755 29.45 31.68 -0.55
C SER A 755 29.84 30.27 -1.01
N CYS A 756 30.76 29.60 -0.31
CA CYS A 756 31.13 28.22 -0.64
C CYS A 756 29.94 27.25 -0.49
N ILE A 757 29.15 27.41 0.58
CA ILE A 757 27.93 26.64 0.82
C ILE A 757 26.91 26.89 -0.29
N GLN A 758 26.76 28.15 -0.72
CA GLN A 758 25.86 28.50 -1.81
C GLN A 758 26.30 27.87 -3.13
N HIS A 759 27.60 27.83 -3.43
CA HIS A 759 28.12 27.14 -4.62
C HIS A 759 27.86 25.63 -4.56
N TRP A 760 28.10 24.97 -3.42
CA TRP A 760 27.72 23.56 -3.26
C TRP A 760 26.23 23.34 -3.53
N GLN A 761 25.37 24.18 -2.95
CA GLN A 761 23.92 24.08 -3.17
C GLN A 761 23.51 24.28 -4.62
N GLN A 762 24.27 25.06 -5.40
CA GLN A 762 24.06 25.28 -6.83
C GLN A 762 24.54 24.07 -7.65
N ASP A 763 25.76 23.61 -7.40
CA ASP A 763 26.36 22.50 -8.16
C ASP A 763 25.69 21.15 -7.86
N ALA A 764 25.20 20.98 -6.63
CA ALA A 764 24.43 19.81 -6.18
C ALA A 764 22.90 20.02 -6.28
N ALA A 765 22.43 21.13 -6.88
CA ALA A 765 21.01 21.49 -6.90
C ALA A 765 20.10 20.37 -7.47
N ARG A 766 20.64 19.55 -8.38
CA ARG A 766 19.93 18.41 -8.97
C ARG A 766 19.49 17.39 -7.94
N TRP A 767 20.23 17.21 -6.85
CA TRP A 767 19.92 16.26 -5.79
C TRP A 767 19.32 16.93 -4.54
N LEU A 768 19.52 18.25 -4.38
CA LEU A 768 18.95 19.05 -3.30
C LEU A 768 17.59 19.66 -3.67
N THR A 769 16.67 18.79 -4.09
CA THR A 769 15.37 19.21 -4.66
C THR A 769 14.44 19.85 -3.61
N ARG A 770 14.59 19.49 -2.33
CA ARG A 770 13.78 20.03 -1.23
C ARG A 770 14.46 21.22 -0.54
N GLU A 771 13.67 22.16 -0.04
CA GLU A 771 14.19 23.26 0.78
C GLU A 771 14.80 22.75 2.10
N SER A 772 14.25 21.67 2.66
CA SER A 772 14.79 20.99 3.84
C SER A 772 16.19 20.46 3.60
N ASP A 773 16.45 19.86 2.43
CA ASP A 773 17.76 19.30 2.08
C ASP A 773 18.79 20.41 1.93
N ARG A 774 18.39 21.53 1.31
CA ARG A 774 19.24 22.73 1.21
C ARG A 774 19.56 23.30 2.59
N LYS A 775 18.58 23.43 3.48
CA LYS A 775 18.79 23.90 4.85
C LYS A 775 19.70 22.97 5.65
N LEU A 776 19.48 21.66 5.54
CA LEU A 776 20.30 20.65 6.19
C LEU A 776 21.74 20.70 5.66
N ALA A 777 21.93 20.75 4.34
CA ALA A 777 23.25 20.92 3.72
C ALA A 777 23.95 22.19 4.22
N ALA A 778 23.24 23.32 4.27
CA ALA A 778 23.82 24.58 4.76
C ALA A 778 24.20 24.52 6.24
N GLY A 779 23.38 23.88 7.09
CA GLY A 779 23.67 23.69 8.50
C GLY A 779 24.89 22.81 8.72
N LEU A 780 24.93 21.65 8.06
CA LEU A 780 26.05 20.70 8.13
C LEU A 780 27.34 21.33 7.62
N LEU A 781 27.33 21.88 6.41
CA LEU A 781 28.51 22.53 5.85
C LEU A 781 28.93 23.75 6.67
N GLY A 782 28.01 24.54 7.20
CA GLY A 782 28.34 25.65 8.10
C GLY A 782 29.10 25.19 9.35
N TYR A 783 28.65 24.09 9.96
CA TYR A 783 29.39 23.43 11.04
C TYR A 783 30.76 22.94 10.54
N TYR A 784 30.85 22.23 9.42
CA TYR A 784 32.13 21.69 8.93
C TYR A 784 33.14 22.75 8.50
N PHE A 785 32.69 23.87 7.94
CA PHE A 785 33.58 25.01 7.66
C PHE A 785 34.21 25.55 8.93
N SER A 786 33.43 25.72 9.99
CA SER A 786 33.90 26.29 11.25
C SER A 786 34.67 25.31 12.13
N SER A 787 34.49 24.01 11.96
CA SER A 787 35.06 22.98 12.84
C SER A 787 36.14 22.10 12.19
N HIS A 788 36.13 21.92 10.86
CA HIS A 788 36.98 20.96 10.15
C HIS A 788 37.73 21.60 8.98
N LEU A 789 37.02 22.18 8.00
CA LEU A 789 37.64 22.67 6.77
C LEU A 789 38.50 23.92 7.00
N ARG A 790 38.17 24.76 8.00
CA ARG A 790 38.96 25.96 8.39
C ARG A 790 39.19 26.09 9.90
N GLY A 791 38.70 25.14 10.69
CA GLY A 791 38.44 25.32 12.12
C GLY A 791 39.46 24.77 13.10
N ASN A 792 40.31 23.82 12.69
CA ASN A 792 41.24 23.14 13.60
C ASN A 792 42.32 22.35 12.84
N ASP A 793 43.48 22.97 12.62
CA ASP A 793 44.61 22.38 11.87
C ASP A 793 45.12 21.09 12.52
N ASP A 794 45.11 20.97 13.86
CA ASP A 794 45.60 19.79 14.58
C ASP A 794 44.67 18.57 14.39
N LYS A 795 43.35 18.78 14.40
CA LYS A 795 42.37 17.70 14.17
C LYS A 795 42.42 17.22 12.72
N LEU A 796 42.51 18.15 11.77
CA LEU A 796 42.65 17.83 10.35
C LEU A 796 43.99 17.12 10.07
N ALA A 797 45.08 17.59 10.68
CA ALA A 797 46.39 16.94 10.59
C ALA A 797 46.35 15.52 11.16
N ALA A 798 45.63 15.26 12.25
CA ALA A 798 45.45 13.91 12.80
C ALA A 798 44.66 12.98 11.87
N LEU A 799 43.57 13.47 11.26
CA LEU A 799 42.77 12.68 10.30
C LEU A 799 43.53 12.42 9.00
N CYS A 800 44.40 13.34 8.59
CA CYS A 800 45.20 13.26 7.36
C CYS A 800 46.64 12.75 7.57
N ALA A 801 47.05 12.40 8.79
CA ALA A 801 48.45 12.11 9.15
C ALA A 801 49.09 10.96 8.35
N ASP A 802 48.30 9.98 7.91
CA ASP A 802 48.77 8.84 7.09
C ASP A 802 48.54 9.02 5.58
N SER A 803 47.93 10.13 5.14
CA SER A 803 47.65 10.39 3.71
C SER A 803 48.85 10.90 2.90
N THR A 804 49.98 11.21 3.57
CA THR A 804 51.19 11.80 2.97
C THR A 804 52.40 10.85 2.91
N LYS A 805 52.20 9.55 3.15
CA LYS A 805 53.25 8.53 2.98
C LYS A 805 52.98 7.59 1.81
#